data_AF-A0A7S4JG31-F1
#
_entry.id   AF-A0A7S4JG31-F1
#
_cell.length_a   1.000
_cell.length_b   1.000
_cell.length_c   1.000
_cell.angle_alpha   90.00
_cell.angle_beta   90.00
_cell.angle_gamma   90.00
#
_symmetry.space_group_name_H-M   'P 1'
#
loop_
_entity.id
_entity.type
_entity.pdbx_description
1 polymer ?
#
loop_
_entity_poly.entity_id
_entity_poly.type
_entity_poly.pdbx_seq_one_letter_code
_entity_poly.pdbx_strand_id
1 'polypeptide(L)'
;MQENSESTYYDALEDDEEEHDEEEPGPVKDPCKGEDPRPPEPGTDTWYSWDPRQLVANGITSSEGDELYWNARNGVVQDKKPDGLRPDGSRRRQAATTGRWAIPFAQAPPQPQCLPEPPPDKRTDLKMPVRERFGDGSGPLFTAPHSIYLARDGYDDHKPEDFTMFIARFLANEMDGHSITWGRAAHVRADKEQCAFGGLRDPNFLSVREAPSNPWPKTLGEVPREVKLHFDVHGKGDRDNECPIDVGVGACGATHGHRAAKKLAALVKEAFDNALRHEYASDTDPELNGAWRRSDGRYTMTQSSAVLFGKLPVQLEIGYKLRKELARNPETLLRRIAKELKEVQARLNEVELLCGAAGGNRQSRGAGRGAQADGDERDGGGGNAIWNGMARLGNFFVTGGGQHDPDVSAGRQKLLSSMEPSLGRTRDARALRQNVKDGKLLPFFVYGSNNVEQLRLKLELSVLNFHAAVLPNYVRVFGGPNKSWSVGGRLGSGGRVSSASLHEQQNASTLGSMVLVPAELVQMLHEIEGHPSPYQLILVDIRLQYENSTCSESFPAMTYKRVTAEFVGKVPQAYLCATLRTIKESFPNEPETILIIKAGVCSDPSARNLWTHPAVRGGFKSLELPAFLYEVGARKEPKWAMPKTIDEVIDKLDGIGWSPLEKSPSQFVDDIEAINARLREQGKSAIGNSTIELARYLLGLESYEMSIPGRR
;
A
#
# COMPACT_ATOMS: atom_id res chain seq x y z
N MET A 1 -23.62 50.27 -30.90
CA MET A 1 -24.99 49.92 -30.48
C MET A 1 -24.84 49.09 -29.22
N GLN A 2 -25.21 49.71 -28.10
CA GLN A 2 -25.28 49.12 -26.77
C GLN A 2 -26.42 48.11 -26.72
N GLU A 3 -26.32 47.10 -25.86
CA GLU A 3 -27.31 46.90 -24.81
C GLU A 3 -26.75 46.04 -23.67
N ASN A 4 -26.94 46.59 -22.47
CA ASN A 4 -26.60 46.06 -21.16
C ASN A 4 -27.74 45.17 -20.65
N SER A 5 -27.42 44.22 -19.78
CA SER A 5 -28.29 43.92 -18.64
C SER A 5 -27.46 43.39 -17.46
N GLU A 6 -27.19 44.31 -16.54
CA GLU A 6 -26.93 44.02 -15.14
C GLU A 6 -28.27 43.70 -14.45
N SER A 7 -28.24 42.77 -13.50
CA SER A 7 -29.33 42.59 -12.52
C SER A 7 -28.70 42.32 -11.15
N THR A 8 -28.79 43.34 -10.32
CA THR A 8 -28.58 43.38 -8.88
C THR A 8 -29.79 42.83 -8.14
N TYR A 9 -29.57 42.07 -7.05
CA TYR A 9 -30.48 42.07 -5.89
C TYR A 9 -29.69 41.67 -4.62
N TYR A 10 -29.63 42.62 -3.68
CA TYR A 10 -29.25 42.46 -2.27
C TYR A 10 -30.46 42.94 -1.43
N ASP A 11 -30.48 42.53 -0.16
CA ASP A 11 -31.47 42.77 0.92
C ASP A 11 -32.63 41.74 0.93
N ALA A 12 -33.00 41.08 2.03
CA ALA A 12 -32.84 41.37 3.46
C ALA A 12 -32.81 40.07 4.28
N LEU A 13 -32.08 40.07 5.40
CA LEU A 13 -32.37 39.17 6.54
C LEU A 13 -32.26 40.02 7.80
N GLU A 14 -33.42 40.22 8.40
CA GLU A 14 -33.65 40.87 9.69
C GLU A 14 -33.26 39.94 10.83
N ASP A 15 -32.83 40.57 11.92
CA ASP A 15 -32.47 40.02 13.21
C ASP A 15 -33.67 39.37 13.91
N ASP A 16 -33.50 38.13 14.39
CA ASP A 16 -34.32 37.55 15.45
C ASP A 16 -33.38 37.19 16.62
N GLU A 17 -33.30 38.09 17.60
CA GLU A 17 -32.79 37.83 18.94
C GLU A 17 -33.88 37.11 19.75
N GLU A 18 -33.79 35.79 19.91
CA GLU A 18 -34.57 35.07 20.92
C GLU A 18 -33.83 35.08 22.26
N GLU A 19 -34.36 35.87 23.21
CA GLU A 19 -34.06 35.85 24.64
C GLU A 19 -34.37 34.46 25.22
N HIS A 20 -33.36 33.79 25.78
CA HIS A 20 -33.56 32.63 26.64
C HIS A 20 -33.42 33.04 28.11
N ASP A 21 -34.53 32.92 28.83
CA ASP A 21 -34.66 33.13 30.28
C ASP A 21 -33.67 32.25 31.06
N GLU A 22 -32.87 32.90 31.90
CA GLU A 22 -32.01 32.28 32.90
C GLU A 22 -32.86 31.82 34.11
N GLU A 23 -33.10 30.50 34.24
CA GLU A 23 -33.55 29.92 35.50
C GLU A 23 -32.33 29.55 36.37
N GLU A 24 -32.18 30.26 37.50
CA GLU A 24 -31.19 29.98 38.55
C GLU A 24 -31.41 28.58 39.19
N PRO A 25 -30.38 27.72 39.31
CA PRO A 25 -30.48 26.53 40.13
C PRO A 25 -30.13 26.86 41.60
N GLY A 26 -31.08 26.60 42.49
CA GLY A 26 -30.94 26.73 43.94
C GLY A 26 -29.86 25.82 44.58
N PRO A 27 -29.52 26.06 45.86
CA PRO A 27 -28.31 25.52 46.47
C PRO A 27 -28.45 24.04 46.84
N VAL A 28 -27.59 23.20 46.26
CA VAL A 28 -27.42 21.79 46.66
C VAL A 28 -26.50 21.72 47.88
N LYS A 29 -26.98 21.09 48.95
CA LYS A 29 -26.24 20.83 50.18
C LYS A 29 -25.19 19.75 49.95
N ASP A 30 -23.95 20.04 50.33
CA ASP A 30 -22.76 19.18 50.25
C ASP A 30 -22.62 18.29 51.51
N PRO A 31 -22.67 16.95 51.40
CA PRO A 31 -22.47 16.06 52.54
C PRO A 31 -21.22 15.19 52.34
N CYS A 32 -20.02 15.76 52.17
CA CYS A 32 -18.77 14.99 52.23
C CYS A 32 -17.60 15.80 52.82
N LYS A 33 -17.57 15.94 54.16
CA LYS A 33 -16.31 16.18 54.89
C LYS A 33 -15.76 14.84 55.38
N GLY A 34 -14.81 14.29 54.63
CA GLY A 34 -13.96 13.17 55.02
C GLY A 34 -12.53 13.48 54.57
N GLU A 35 -11.58 13.25 55.46
CA GLU A 35 -10.20 13.73 55.41
C GLU A 35 -9.40 13.20 54.20
N ASP A 36 -8.62 14.09 53.58
CA ASP A 36 -7.72 13.84 52.44
C ASP A 36 -6.52 12.96 52.84
N PRO A 37 -6.27 11.80 52.21
CA PRO A 37 -4.98 11.14 52.30
C PRO A 37 -4.00 11.77 51.30
N ARG A 38 -2.82 12.15 51.79
CA ARG A 38 -1.73 12.73 51.00
C ARG A 38 -1.40 11.85 49.78
N PRO A 39 -1.06 12.44 48.62
CA PRO A 39 -0.63 11.69 47.45
C PRO A 39 0.73 11.02 47.72
N PRO A 40 0.97 9.80 47.21
CA PRO A 40 2.28 9.16 47.30
C PRO A 40 3.28 9.87 46.39
N GLU A 41 4.54 9.93 46.84
CA GLU A 41 5.63 10.53 46.08
C GLU A 41 5.90 9.80 44.75
N PRO A 42 6.23 10.53 43.66
CA PRO A 42 6.54 9.93 42.38
C PRO A 42 7.97 9.36 42.40
N GLY A 43 8.12 8.03 42.40
CA GLY A 43 9.46 7.44 42.28
C GLY A 43 9.64 5.94 42.52
N THR A 44 8.62 5.16 42.87
CA THR A 44 8.79 3.71 43.10
C THR A 44 8.07 2.89 42.04
N ASP A 45 8.85 2.22 41.18
CA ASP A 45 8.39 1.09 40.36
C ASP A 45 7.89 -0.03 41.28
N THR A 46 6.61 -0.03 41.62
CA THR A 46 5.97 -1.11 42.36
C THR A 46 5.62 -2.24 41.38
N TRP A 47 6.54 -3.19 41.24
CA TRP A 47 6.26 -4.49 40.61
C TRP A 47 5.43 -5.34 41.58
N TYR A 48 4.18 -5.64 41.21
CA TYR A 48 3.32 -6.56 41.97
C TYR A 48 3.62 -8.00 41.56
N SER A 49 4.09 -8.82 42.50
CA SER A 49 4.01 -10.29 42.39
C SER A 49 2.58 -10.73 42.74
N TRP A 50 1.91 -11.43 41.83
CA TRP A 50 0.49 -11.79 41.95
C TRP A 50 0.31 -13.15 42.64
N ASP A 51 -0.58 -13.24 43.64
CA ASP A 51 -0.98 -14.48 44.32
C ASP A 51 -2.35 -14.97 43.80
N PRO A 52 -2.43 -16.14 43.14
CA PRO A 52 -3.67 -16.70 42.58
C PRO A 52 -4.79 -16.98 43.60
N ARG A 53 -4.55 -16.90 44.92
CA ARG A 53 -5.55 -17.25 45.94
C ARG A 53 -6.53 -16.13 46.30
N GLN A 54 -6.35 -14.91 45.78
CA GLN A 54 -7.22 -13.77 46.15
C GLN A 54 -8.52 -13.64 45.33
N LEU A 55 -8.75 -14.49 44.32
CA LEU A 55 -9.91 -14.41 43.43
C LEU A 55 -11.23 -14.97 43.97
N VAL A 56 -11.28 -15.47 45.21
CA VAL A 56 -12.52 -15.90 45.86
C VAL A 56 -13.27 -14.71 46.51
N ALA A 57 -12.70 -13.50 46.51
CA ALA A 57 -13.22 -12.38 47.30
C ALA A 57 -14.33 -11.51 46.66
N ASN A 58 -14.71 -11.70 45.38
CA ASN A 58 -15.69 -10.83 44.69
C ASN A 58 -17.15 -11.31 44.73
N GLY A 59 -17.50 -12.32 45.51
CA GLY A 59 -18.88 -12.56 45.95
C GLY A 59 -19.93 -12.96 44.89
N ILE A 60 -19.53 -13.29 43.65
CA ILE A 60 -20.46 -13.90 42.69
C ILE A 60 -20.55 -15.40 42.99
N THR A 61 -21.31 -15.75 44.02
CA THR A 61 -21.76 -17.13 44.24
C THR A 61 -23.04 -17.32 43.43
N SER A 62 -22.98 -18.01 42.28
CA SER A 62 -24.20 -18.45 41.61
C SER A 62 -24.91 -19.46 42.49
N SER A 63 -26.25 -19.41 42.56
CA SER A 63 -27.03 -20.58 42.97
C SER A 63 -26.60 -21.79 42.13
N GLU A 64 -26.57 -22.99 42.71
CA GLU A 64 -26.41 -24.22 41.90
C GLU A 64 -27.47 -24.24 40.78
N GLY A 65 -27.06 -23.98 39.53
CA GLY A 65 -27.93 -24.05 38.36
C GLY A 65 -28.00 -22.80 37.46
N ASP A 66 -27.45 -21.65 37.86
CA ASP A 66 -27.51 -20.44 37.01
C ASP A 66 -26.42 -20.46 35.90
N GLU A 67 -26.81 -20.30 34.63
CA GLU A 67 -25.88 -20.15 33.51
C GLU A 67 -25.12 -18.81 33.63
N LEU A 68 -23.80 -18.87 33.86
CA LEU A 68 -22.93 -17.69 33.77
C LEU A 68 -22.53 -17.41 32.32
N TYR A 69 -22.39 -16.12 31.99
CA TYR A 69 -22.05 -15.64 30.66
C TYR A 69 -20.80 -14.77 30.71
N TRP A 70 -19.79 -15.10 29.91
CA TRP A 70 -18.62 -14.25 29.74
C TRP A 70 -18.83 -13.26 28.60
N ASN A 71 -18.71 -11.97 28.89
CA ASN A 71 -18.81 -10.91 27.92
C ASN A 71 -17.43 -10.64 27.31
N ALA A 72 -17.23 -11.18 26.11
CA ALA A 72 -15.96 -11.09 25.39
C ALA A 72 -15.54 -9.66 24.98
N ARG A 73 -16.41 -8.64 25.11
CA ARG A 73 -16.03 -7.24 24.91
C ARG A 73 -15.27 -6.67 26.08
N ASN A 74 -15.77 -6.88 27.30
CA ASN A 74 -15.21 -6.26 28.50
C ASN A 74 -14.45 -7.26 29.38
N GLY A 75 -14.44 -8.54 29.01
CA GLY A 75 -13.81 -9.61 29.77
C GLY A 75 -14.54 -10.01 31.05
N VAL A 76 -15.77 -9.53 31.28
CA VAL A 76 -16.51 -9.71 32.53
C VAL A 76 -17.44 -10.93 32.46
N VAL A 77 -17.42 -11.77 33.50
CA VAL A 77 -18.43 -12.81 33.73
C VAL A 77 -19.65 -12.17 34.39
N GLN A 78 -20.84 -12.45 33.87
CA GLN A 78 -22.12 -11.92 34.32
C GLN A 78 -23.17 -13.03 34.39
N ASP A 79 -24.10 -12.89 35.33
CA ASP A 79 -25.22 -13.80 35.60
C ASP A 79 -26.36 -13.70 34.58
N LYS A 80 -26.44 -12.58 33.85
CA LYS A 80 -27.43 -12.36 32.81
C LYS A 80 -26.82 -12.52 31.43
N LYS A 81 -27.54 -13.25 30.57
CA LYS A 81 -27.22 -13.36 29.15
C LYS A 81 -27.22 -11.96 28.55
N PRO A 82 -26.08 -11.46 28.03
CA PRO A 82 -26.11 -10.22 27.26
C PRO A 82 -27.04 -10.43 26.07
N ASP A 83 -28.10 -9.63 25.97
CA ASP A 83 -29.16 -9.79 24.96
C ASP A 83 -28.73 -9.34 23.57
N GLY A 84 -27.64 -8.56 23.47
CA GLY A 84 -27.10 -8.05 22.21
C GLY A 84 -28.02 -7.06 21.48
N LEU A 85 -29.12 -6.63 22.11
CA LEU A 85 -30.12 -5.75 21.51
C LEU A 85 -29.85 -4.28 21.86
N ARG A 86 -30.20 -3.35 20.95
CA ARG A 86 -30.32 -1.92 21.31
C ARG A 86 -31.52 -1.71 22.24
N PRO A 87 -31.56 -0.62 23.03
CA PRO A 87 -32.77 -0.22 23.74
C PRO A 87 -34.01 -0.09 22.83
N ASP A 88 -33.79 0.20 21.54
CA ASP A 88 -34.83 0.29 20.50
C ASP A 88 -35.25 -1.08 19.89
N GLY A 89 -34.71 -2.20 20.37
CA GLY A 89 -35.01 -3.54 19.89
C GLY A 89 -34.36 -3.94 18.56
N SER A 90 -33.66 -3.02 17.88
CA SER A 90 -32.95 -3.31 16.64
C SER A 90 -31.65 -4.08 16.88
N ARG A 91 -31.24 -4.84 15.85
CA ARG A 91 -30.07 -5.72 15.89
C ARG A 91 -28.79 -4.93 15.67
N ARG A 92 -27.84 -5.03 16.60
CA ARG A 92 -26.69 -4.11 16.74
C ARG A 92 -25.53 -4.24 15.73
N ARG A 93 -25.30 -5.37 15.01
CA ARG A 93 -23.90 -5.77 14.65
C ARG A 93 -23.70 -6.45 13.28
N GLN A 94 -22.49 -6.35 12.75
CA GLN A 94 -22.00 -7.03 11.52
C GLN A 94 -21.74 -8.55 11.69
N ALA A 95 -21.94 -9.12 12.87
CA ALA A 95 -21.89 -10.56 13.08
C ALA A 95 -23.08 -11.27 12.40
N ALA A 96 -22.87 -12.52 11.96
CA ALA A 96 -23.88 -13.35 11.30
C ALA A 96 -25.25 -13.29 12.01
N THR A 97 -26.32 -13.30 11.21
CA THR A 97 -27.73 -13.22 11.61
C THR A 97 -28.20 -14.36 12.52
N THR A 98 -27.34 -15.30 12.89
CA THR A 98 -27.62 -16.42 13.78
C THR A 98 -26.39 -16.73 14.65
N GLY A 99 -26.58 -16.84 15.97
CA GLY A 99 -25.53 -17.31 16.87
C GLY A 99 -25.53 -16.65 18.25
N ARG A 100 -25.38 -17.48 19.30
CA ARG A 100 -25.24 -17.03 20.70
C ARG A 100 -23.91 -16.27 20.88
N TRP A 101 -23.94 -14.97 21.19
CA TRP A 101 -22.77 -14.10 21.51
C TRP A 101 -22.38 -14.15 22.98
N ALA A 102 -23.34 -14.49 23.84
CA ALA A 102 -23.05 -15.03 25.15
C ALA A 102 -22.61 -16.48 24.96
N ILE A 103 -21.37 -16.82 25.27
CA ILE A 103 -20.95 -18.22 25.34
C ILE A 103 -21.60 -18.77 26.62
N PRO A 104 -22.63 -19.65 26.52
CA PRO A 104 -23.19 -20.28 27.70
C PRO A 104 -22.13 -21.21 28.25
N PHE A 105 -21.85 -21.10 29.54
CA PHE A 105 -20.90 -21.96 30.23
C PHE A 105 -21.68 -22.80 31.25
N ALA A 106 -21.70 -24.13 31.07
CA ALA A 106 -22.36 -25.05 32.00
C ALA A 106 -21.65 -25.11 33.38
N GLN A 107 -20.35 -24.83 33.36
CA GLN A 107 -19.55 -24.36 34.48
C GLN A 107 -18.80 -23.17 33.92
N ALA A 108 -18.77 -22.02 34.63
CA ALA A 108 -17.88 -20.92 34.25
C ALA A 108 -16.54 -21.51 33.85
N PRO A 109 -15.95 -21.13 32.69
CA PRO A 109 -14.59 -21.55 32.43
C PRO A 109 -13.86 -21.08 33.68
N PRO A 110 -13.12 -21.95 34.39
CA PRO A 110 -12.38 -21.51 35.57
C PRO A 110 -11.65 -20.28 35.07
N GLN A 111 -11.97 -19.05 35.57
CA GLN A 111 -11.54 -17.76 35.00
C GLN A 111 -10.24 -18.04 34.31
N PRO A 112 -10.07 -17.98 32.95
CA PRO A 112 -8.96 -18.66 32.29
C PRO A 112 -7.75 -18.49 33.18
N GLN A 113 -7.32 -19.54 33.92
CA GLN A 113 -6.67 -19.39 35.25
C GLN A 113 -5.33 -18.64 35.19
N CYS A 114 -5.00 -18.20 33.97
CA CYS A 114 -3.79 -17.64 33.46
C CYS A 114 -3.95 -16.16 33.08
N LEU A 115 -5.16 -15.63 32.83
CA LEU A 115 -5.34 -14.21 32.50
C LEU A 115 -5.75 -13.41 33.74
N PRO A 116 -4.88 -12.56 34.30
CA PRO A 116 -5.27 -11.66 35.38
C PRO A 116 -6.47 -10.79 34.94
N GLU A 117 -7.37 -10.50 35.88
CA GLU A 117 -8.38 -9.47 35.66
C GLU A 117 -7.67 -8.19 35.21
N PRO A 118 -8.19 -7.51 34.17
CA PRO A 118 -7.61 -6.23 33.79
C PRO A 118 -7.60 -5.35 35.04
N PRO A 119 -6.46 -4.71 35.37
CA PRO A 119 -6.31 -3.99 36.63
C PRO A 119 -7.46 -2.99 36.78
N PRO A 120 -8.06 -2.85 37.99
CA PRO A 120 -9.09 -1.85 38.22
C PRO A 120 -8.53 -0.49 37.82
N ASP A 121 -9.26 0.22 36.97
CA ASP A 121 -8.79 1.45 36.33
C ASP A 121 -8.62 2.53 37.40
N LYS A 122 -7.41 2.65 37.97
CA LYS A 122 -7.05 3.78 38.83
C LYS A 122 -6.89 5.06 38.01
N ARG A 123 -6.76 4.93 36.68
CA ARG A 123 -6.76 6.05 35.73
C ARG A 123 -8.20 6.38 35.39
N THR A 124 -8.63 7.60 35.71
CA THR A 124 -9.93 8.13 35.30
C THR A 124 -9.95 8.52 33.82
N ASP A 125 -8.80 8.50 33.14
CA ASP A 125 -8.70 8.87 31.73
C ASP A 125 -9.05 7.69 30.81
N LEU A 126 -10.34 7.64 30.46
CA LEU A 126 -10.93 6.74 29.48
C LEU A 126 -10.25 6.76 28.10
N LYS A 127 -9.37 7.75 27.84
CA LYS A 127 -8.73 7.95 26.54
C LYS A 127 -7.41 7.23 26.37
N MET A 128 -6.88 6.63 27.43
CA MET A 128 -5.58 5.95 27.38
C MET A 128 -5.77 4.45 27.19
N PRO A 129 -5.07 3.83 26.21
CA PRO A 129 -5.03 2.38 26.14
C PRO A 129 -4.23 1.81 27.32
N VAL A 130 -4.59 0.60 27.72
CA VAL A 130 -3.95 -0.14 28.81
C VAL A 130 -2.90 -1.06 28.20
N ARG A 131 -1.67 -0.94 28.69
CA ARG A 131 -0.58 -1.87 28.39
C ARG A 131 -0.46 -2.89 29.51
N GLU A 132 -0.49 -4.17 29.17
CA GLU A 132 -0.17 -5.25 30.09
C GLU A 132 1.09 -5.98 29.63
N ARG A 133 1.89 -6.42 30.59
CA ARG A 133 3.07 -7.26 30.39
C ARG A 133 2.82 -8.59 31.06
N PHE A 134 3.03 -9.67 30.35
CA PHE A 134 2.91 -11.03 30.86
C PHE A 134 4.28 -11.70 30.94
N GLY A 135 4.42 -12.65 31.87
CA GLY A 135 5.68 -13.35 32.08
C GLY A 135 6.87 -12.41 32.25
N ASP A 136 7.96 -12.69 31.54
CA ASP A 136 9.14 -11.83 31.49
C ASP A 136 9.05 -10.72 30.43
N GLY A 137 7.97 -10.64 29.66
CA GLY A 137 7.77 -9.64 28.60
C GLY A 137 8.77 -9.74 27.44
N SER A 138 9.42 -10.88 27.24
CA SER A 138 10.34 -11.13 26.12
C SER A 138 9.62 -11.50 24.82
N GLY A 139 8.35 -11.89 24.91
CA GLY A 139 7.51 -12.25 23.79
C GLY A 139 7.08 -11.08 22.90
N PRO A 140 6.30 -11.36 21.85
CA PRO A 140 5.81 -10.34 20.93
C PRO A 140 4.78 -9.41 21.58
N LEU A 141 4.53 -8.30 20.89
CA LEU A 141 3.45 -7.37 21.21
C LEU A 141 2.17 -7.74 20.46
N PHE A 142 1.04 -7.75 21.16
CA PHE A 142 -0.30 -7.88 20.57
C PHE A 142 -1.13 -6.62 20.81
N THR A 143 -1.77 -6.08 19.79
CA THR A 143 -2.74 -4.98 19.92
C THR A 143 -4.10 -5.39 19.41
N ALA A 144 -5.16 -4.76 19.95
CA ALA A 144 -6.53 -4.92 19.47
C ALA A 144 -7.30 -3.61 19.69
N PRO A 145 -7.07 -2.59 18.84
CA PRO A 145 -7.63 -1.26 19.06
C PRO A 145 -9.14 -1.19 18.83
N HIS A 146 -9.70 -2.10 18.04
CA HIS A 146 -11.10 -2.02 17.62
C HIS A 146 -12.06 -2.78 18.53
N SER A 147 -11.77 -2.83 19.83
CA SER A 147 -12.66 -3.46 20.82
C SER A 147 -13.80 -2.52 21.29
N ILE A 148 -13.76 -1.24 20.91
CA ILE A 148 -14.78 -0.20 21.13
C ILE A 148 -15.09 0.57 19.84
N TYR A 149 -16.04 1.50 19.89
CA TYR A 149 -16.33 2.42 18.78
C TYR A 149 -15.27 3.53 18.69
N LEU A 150 -14.80 3.85 17.48
CA LEU A 150 -13.75 4.86 17.26
C LEU A 150 -14.06 5.77 16.08
N ALA A 151 -13.77 7.06 16.22
CA ALA A 151 -14.07 8.06 15.20
C ALA A 151 -13.07 7.99 14.02
N ARG A 152 -13.58 8.20 12.80
CA ARG A 152 -12.80 8.27 11.55
C ARG A 152 -13.12 9.56 10.79
N ASP A 153 -12.09 10.29 10.33
CA ASP A 153 -12.29 11.56 9.62
C ASP A 153 -12.99 11.40 8.27
N GLY A 154 -14.24 11.85 8.17
CA GLY A 154 -15.03 11.80 6.95
C GLY A 154 -15.60 10.42 6.63
N TYR A 155 -15.61 9.52 7.61
CA TYR A 155 -16.19 8.18 7.50
C TYR A 155 -17.04 7.87 8.73
N ASP A 156 -17.88 6.84 8.62
CA ASP A 156 -18.60 6.30 9.76
C ASP A 156 -17.63 5.83 10.86
N ASP A 157 -18.09 5.92 12.11
CA ASP A 157 -17.40 5.35 13.25
C ASP A 157 -17.03 3.89 13.00
N HIS A 158 -15.81 3.53 13.36
CA HIS A 158 -15.42 2.14 13.39
C HIS A 158 -16.22 1.38 14.44
N LYS A 159 -16.74 0.22 14.05
CA LYS A 159 -17.56 -0.62 14.94
C LYS A 159 -16.65 -1.54 15.76
N PRO A 160 -17.06 -1.90 17.00
CA PRO A 160 -16.32 -2.86 17.79
C PRO A 160 -16.28 -4.23 17.13
N GLU A 161 -15.11 -4.85 17.18
CA GLU A 161 -14.80 -6.18 16.69
C GLU A 161 -14.78 -7.16 17.85
N ASP A 162 -15.81 -8.00 17.94
CA ASP A 162 -15.95 -8.91 19.07
C ASP A 162 -14.79 -9.93 19.12
N PHE A 163 -14.36 -10.27 20.35
CA PHE A 163 -13.30 -11.23 20.71
C PHE A 163 -11.84 -10.83 20.40
N THR A 164 -11.56 -9.79 19.62
CA THR A 164 -10.18 -9.42 19.23
C THR A 164 -9.31 -9.07 20.43
N MET A 165 -9.84 -8.28 21.38
CA MET A 165 -9.17 -7.97 22.65
C MET A 165 -8.80 -9.22 23.44
N PHE A 166 -9.74 -10.16 23.58
CA PHE A 166 -9.47 -11.40 24.30
C PHE A 166 -8.38 -12.22 23.62
N ILE A 167 -8.45 -12.38 22.30
CA ILE A 167 -7.47 -13.14 21.52
C ILE A 167 -6.08 -12.50 21.69
N ALA A 168 -5.97 -11.18 21.55
CA ALA A 168 -4.72 -10.46 21.73
C ALA A 168 -4.13 -10.64 23.14
N ARG A 169 -4.94 -10.45 24.20
CA ARG A 169 -4.51 -10.64 25.60
C ARG A 169 -4.11 -12.08 25.87
N PHE A 170 -4.88 -13.05 25.40
CA PHE A 170 -4.59 -14.47 25.60
C PHE A 170 -3.28 -14.88 24.93
N LEU A 171 -3.07 -14.50 23.67
CA LEU A 171 -1.82 -14.80 22.96
C LEU A 171 -0.62 -14.09 23.62
N ALA A 172 -0.77 -12.84 24.06
CA ALA A 172 0.27 -12.15 24.81
C ALA A 172 0.66 -12.89 26.09
N ASN A 173 -0.33 -13.38 26.84
CA ASN A 173 -0.09 -14.15 28.06
C ASN A 173 0.62 -15.48 27.79
N GLU A 174 0.12 -16.28 26.84
CA GLU A 174 0.72 -17.57 26.51
C GLU A 174 2.14 -17.44 25.93
N MET A 175 2.49 -16.26 25.42
CA MET A 175 3.80 -15.98 24.80
C MET A 175 4.73 -15.14 25.66
N ASP A 176 4.41 -14.89 26.94
CA ASP A 176 5.20 -14.04 27.84
C ASP A 176 5.49 -12.65 27.21
N GLY A 177 4.50 -12.09 26.51
CA GLY A 177 4.59 -10.89 25.69
C GLY A 177 3.91 -9.67 26.30
N HIS A 178 3.49 -8.75 25.43
CA HIS A 178 2.79 -7.52 25.80
C HIS A 178 1.43 -7.46 25.11
N SER A 179 0.43 -6.90 25.77
CA SER A 179 -0.84 -6.49 25.14
C SER A 179 -1.02 -4.98 25.25
N ILE A 180 -1.62 -4.36 24.23
CA ILE A 180 -2.20 -3.02 24.34
C ILE A 180 -3.64 -3.05 23.86
N THR A 181 -4.58 -2.79 24.76
CA THR A 181 -6.02 -2.82 24.51
C THR A 181 -6.72 -1.67 25.22
N TRP A 182 -8.02 -1.46 24.98
CA TRP A 182 -8.78 -0.52 25.79
C TRP A 182 -9.03 -1.05 27.21
N GLY A 183 -9.09 -0.14 28.18
CA GLY A 183 -9.43 -0.44 29.56
C GLY A 183 -10.91 -0.76 29.76
N ARG A 184 -11.25 -1.37 30.91
CA ARG A 184 -12.63 -1.75 31.25
C ARG A 184 -13.58 -0.55 31.23
N ALA A 185 -13.13 0.61 31.73
CA ALA A 185 -13.97 1.80 31.81
C ALA A 185 -14.35 2.33 30.40
N ALA A 186 -13.42 2.29 29.44
CA ALA A 186 -13.68 2.64 28.05
C ALA A 186 -14.71 1.70 27.41
N HIS A 187 -14.61 0.40 27.69
CA HIS A 187 -15.57 -0.60 27.22
C HIS A 187 -16.98 -0.40 27.78
N VAL A 188 -17.11 -0.21 29.10
CA VAL A 188 -18.40 0.04 29.75
C VAL A 188 -19.07 1.29 29.15
N ARG A 189 -18.28 2.33 28.90
CA ARG A 189 -18.78 3.57 28.29
C ARG A 189 -19.15 3.37 26.83
N ALA A 190 -18.32 2.74 26.02
CA ALA A 190 -18.63 2.41 24.62
C ALA A 190 -19.90 1.57 24.51
N ASP A 191 -20.09 0.60 25.41
CA ASP A 191 -21.27 -0.25 25.42
C ASP A 191 -22.54 0.51 25.84
N LYS A 192 -22.41 1.51 26.72
CA LYS A 192 -23.50 2.41 27.09
C LYS A 192 -23.86 3.39 25.96
N GLU A 193 -22.87 4.03 25.34
CA GLU A 193 -23.09 5.11 24.36
C GLU A 193 -23.33 4.61 22.93
N GLN A 194 -22.80 3.44 22.56
CA GLN A 194 -22.95 2.84 21.21
C GLN A 194 -22.46 3.71 20.04
N CYS A 195 -21.55 4.63 20.30
CA CYS A 195 -20.85 5.45 19.32
C CYS A 195 -19.42 5.74 19.79
N ALA A 196 -18.61 6.32 18.91
CA ALA A 196 -17.30 6.83 19.33
C ALA A 196 -17.50 7.97 20.34
N PHE A 197 -16.90 7.85 21.51
CA PHE A 197 -17.07 8.82 22.58
C PHE A 197 -15.78 9.60 22.85
N GLY A 198 -15.92 10.81 23.40
CA GLY A 198 -14.80 11.57 23.96
C GLY A 198 -13.69 11.95 22.98
N GLY A 199 -13.98 11.94 21.67
CA GLY A 199 -12.98 12.18 20.63
C GLY A 199 -11.96 11.05 20.49
N LEU A 200 -12.31 9.82 20.88
CA LEU A 200 -11.44 8.66 20.69
C LEU A 200 -11.27 8.37 19.20
N ARG A 201 -10.03 8.54 18.75
CA ARG A 201 -9.62 8.38 17.36
C ARG A 201 -9.27 6.95 17.06
N ASP A 202 -9.64 6.47 15.88
CA ASP A 202 -9.17 5.20 15.38
C ASP A 202 -7.64 5.25 15.13
N PRO A 203 -6.83 4.47 15.86
CA PRO A 203 -5.38 4.48 15.67
C PRO A 203 -4.94 3.88 14.32
N ASN A 204 -5.85 3.23 13.59
CA ASN A 204 -5.64 2.78 12.22
C ASN A 204 -6.03 3.81 11.16
N PHE A 205 -6.43 5.01 11.58
CA PHE A 205 -6.93 6.05 10.68
C PHE A 205 -6.25 7.42 10.90
N LEU A 206 -5.15 7.42 11.65
CA LEU A 206 -4.43 8.63 12.05
C LEU A 206 -3.64 9.21 10.87
N SER A 207 -3.68 10.52 10.67
CA SER A 207 -2.72 11.21 9.82
C SER A 207 -1.28 11.01 10.30
N VAL A 208 -0.33 11.06 9.38
CA VAL A 208 1.11 10.95 9.70
C VAL A 208 1.55 11.98 10.75
N ARG A 209 0.93 13.18 10.75
CA ARG A 209 1.23 14.26 11.71
C ARG A 209 0.65 14.01 13.09
N GLU A 210 -0.55 13.44 13.18
CA GLU A 210 -1.20 13.23 14.48
C GLU A 210 -0.66 11.97 15.19
N ALA A 211 -0.20 10.97 14.42
CA ALA A 211 0.21 9.67 14.95
C ALA A 211 1.18 9.76 16.16
N PRO A 212 2.29 10.54 16.13
CA PRO A 212 3.21 10.61 17.27
C PRO A 212 2.58 11.19 18.55
N SER A 213 1.51 11.97 18.43
CA SER A 213 0.84 12.64 19.56
C SER A 213 -0.32 11.84 20.15
N ASN A 214 -0.84 10.86 19.40
CA ASN A 214 -1.99 10.05 19.78
C ASN A 214 -1.65 9.06 20.92
N PRO A 215 -2.58 8.78 21.86
CA PRO A 215 -2.36 7.84 22.97
C PRO A 215 -1.85 6.46 22.57
N TRP A 216 -2.29 5.93 21.43
CA TRP A 216 -1.93 4.58 21.00
C TRP A 216 -0.46 4.46 20.57
N PRO A 217 0.04 5.24 19.59
CA PRO A 217 1.47 5.25 19.27
C PRO A 217 2.36 5.64 20.45
N LYS A 218 1.90 6.53 21.35
CA LYS A 218 2.64 6.81 22.59
C LYS A 218 2.83 5.56 23.44
N THR A 219 1.74 4.82 23.67
CA THR A 219 1.76 3.57 24.46
C THR A 219 2.56 2.48 23.75
N LEU A 220 2.51 2.40 22.41
CA LEU A 220 3.40 1.54 21.62
C LEU A 220 4.87 1.84 21.89
N GLY A 221 5.23 3.12 22.00
CA GLY A 221 6.60 3.57 22.27
C GLY A 221 7.11 3.22 23.67
N GLU A 222 6.22 2.90 24.62
CA GLU A 222 6.61 2.44 25.95
C GLU A 222 7.01 0.96 25.95
N VAL A 223 6.64 0.18 24.92
CA VAL A 223 7.02 -1.24 24.80
C VAL A 223 8.52 -1.33 24.48
N PRO A 224 9.30 -2.17 25.18
CA PRO A 224 10.73 -2.29 24.96
C PRO A 224 11.10 -2.49 23.48
N ARG A 225 12.23 -1.92 23.06
CA ARG A 225 12.69 -1.96 21.64
C ARG A 225 13.20 -3.34 21.24
N GLU A 226 13.45 -4.19 22.22
CA GLU A 226 13.82 -5.59 22.11
C GLU A 226 12.62 -6.43 21.66
N VAL A 227 11.40 -5.97 21.91
CA VAL A 227 10.17 -6.58 21.37
C VAL A 227 10.03 -6.17 19.91
N LYS A 228 10.50 -7.05 19.02
CA LYS A 228 10.55 -6.82 17.57
C LYS A 228 9.23 -7.11 16.87
N LEU A 229 8.60 -8.24 17.17
CA LEU A 229 7.40 -8.69 16.50
C LEU A 229 6.15 -8.06 17.10
N HIS A 230 5.26 -7.60 16.23
CA HIS A 230 4.02 -6.95 16.60
C HIS A 230 2.86 -7.56 15.79
N PHE A 231 1.84 -8.06 16.48
CA PHE A 231 0.59 -8.52 15.89
C PHE A 231 -0.55 -7.56 16.23
N ASP A 232 -1.14 -6.94 15.22
CA ASP A 232 -2.36 -6.14 15.39
C ASP A 232 -3.57 -7.02 15.01
N VAL A 233 -4.39 -7.35 16.00
CA VAL A 233 -5.48 -8.33 15.90
C VAL A 233 -6.80 -7.61 15.60
N HIS A 234 -7.36 -7.95 14.44
CA HIS A 234 -8.59 -7.40 13.89
C HIS A 234 -9.62 -8.48 13.59
N GLY A 235 -10.83 -8.01 13.34
CA GLY A 235 -11.98 -8.84 13.09
C GLY A 235 -12.71 -8.48 11.81
N LYS A 236 -12.67 -9.36 10.82
CA LYS A 236 -13.48 -9.25 9.61
C LYS A 236 -14.83 -9.97 9.68
N GLY A 237 -15.73 -9.62 8.78
CA GLY A 237 -16.98 -10.35 8.55
C GLY A 237 -16.72 -11.70 7.85
N ASP A 238 -17.59 -12.68 8.07
CA ASP A 238 -17.52 -13.95 7.33
C ASP A 238 -18.19 -13.76 5.96
N ARG A 239 -17.45 -13.92 4.86
CA ARG A 239 -18.02 -13.99 3.51
C ARG A 239 -17.85 -15.39 2.92
N ASP A 240 -18.75 -15.77 2.02
CA ASP A 240 -18.65 -17.05 1.32
C ASP A 240 -17.37 -17.06 0.45
N ASN A 241 -16.57 -18.13 0.57
CA ASN A 241 -15.30 -18.34 -0.13
C ASN A 241 -14.10 -17.46 0.30
N GLU A 242 -14.20 -16.68 1.37
CA GLU A 242 -13.03 -16.00 1.94
C GLU A 242 -12.29 -16.89 2.93
N CYS A 243 -10.96 -16.73 3.01
CA CYS A 243 -10.16 -17.39 4.03
C CYS A 243 -10.58 -16.92 5.43
N PRO A 244 -10.74 -17.81 6.42
CA PRO A 244 -11.06 -17.43 7.79
C PRO A 244 -10.03 -16.54 8.48
N ILE A 245 -8.80 -16.47 7.98
CA ILE A 245 -7.72 -15.62 8.52
C ILE A 245 -7.01 -14.95 7.36
N ASP A 246 -6.78 -13.64 7.47
CA ASP A 246 -5.87 -12.93 6.61
C ASP A 246 -4.62 -12.47 7.38
N VAL A 247 -3.46 -12.62 6.74
CA VAL A 247 -2.14 -12.26 7.26
C VAL A 247 -1.61 -11.07 6.48
N GLY A 248 -1.92 -9.87 6.95
CA GLY A 248 -1.49 -8.61 6.37
C GLY A 248 -0.07 -8.22 6.80
N VAL A 249 0.84 -8.04 5.84
CA VAL A 249 2.23 -7.61 6.08
C VAL A 249 2.61 -6.36 5.29
N GLY A 250 1.63 -5.57 4.85
CA GLY A 250 1.83 -4.37 4.04
C GLY A 250 2.74 -3.34 4.72
N ALA A 251 2.53 -3.07 6.01
CA ALA A 251 3.37 -2.15 6.78
C ALA A 251 4.82 -2.65 6.91
N CYS A 252 4.98 -3.97 7.09
CA CYS A 252 6.29 -4.61 7.11
C CYS A 252 6.97 -4.48 5.73
N GLY A 253 6.24 -4.73 4.63
CA GLY A 253 6.76 -4.61 3.28
C GLY A 253 7.21 -3.19 2.92
N ALA A 254 6.45 -2.19 3.36
CA ALA A 254 6.76 -0.79 3.13
C ALA A 254 7.99 -0.30 3.92
N THR A 255 8.27 -0.89 5.08
CA THR A 255 9.35 -0.41 6.00
C THR A 255 10.60 -1.28 5.93
N HIS A 256 10.43 -2.60 5.87
CA HIS A 256 11.49 -3.61 5.96
C HIS A 256 11.70 -4.37 4.64
N GLY A 257 10.97 -4.01 3.59
CA GLY A 257 11.09 -4.59 2.26
C GLY A 257 10.22 -5.83 2.03
N HIS A 258 9.87 -6.06 0.76
CA HIS A 258 8.91 -7.09 0.37
C HIS A 258 9.35 -8.52 0.73
N ARG A 259 10.66 -8.81 0.74
CA ARG A 259 11.18 -10.15 1.10
C ARG A 259 10.97 -10.48 2.57
N ALA A 260 11.31 -9.56 3.46
CA ALA A 260 11.09 -9.72 4.89
C ALA A 260 9.59 -9.90 5.17
N ALA A 261 8.75 -9.07 4.56
CA ALA A 261 7.30 -9.19 4.67
C ALA A 261 6.78 -10.55 4.17
N LYS A 262 7.19 -11.00 2.97
CA LYS A 262 6.76 -12.28 2.42
C LYS A 262 7.23 -13.46 3.28
N LYS A 263 8.46 -13.41 3.80
CA LYS A 263 8.97 -14.43 4.71
C LYS A 263 8.18 -14.44 6.01
N LEU A 264 7.93 -13.28 6.60
CA LEU A 264 7.13 -13.14 7.82
C LEU A 264 5.70 -13.67 7.61
N ALA A 265 5.04 -13.29 6.51
CA ALA A 265 3.71 -13.79 6.17
C ALA A 265 3.70 -15.32 6.02
N ALA A 266 4.71 -15.89 5.35
CA ALA A 266 4.82 -17.35 5.20
C ALA A 266 5.00 -18.07 6.55
N LEU A 267 5.84 -17.54 7.45
CA LEU A 267 6.03 -18.11 8.79
C LEU A 267 4.74 -18.05 9.62
N VAL A 268 4.04 -16.92 9.59
CA VAL A 268 2.77 -16.75 10.31
C VAL A 268 1.70 -17.66 9.71
N LYS A 269 1.60 -17.76 8.38
CA LYS A 269 0.68 -18.67 7.70
C LYS A 269 0.94 -20.13 8.08
N GLU A 270 2.20 -20.56 8.06
CA GLU A 270 2.62 -21.89 8.49
C GLU A 270 2.17 -22.16 9.94
N ALA A 271 2.38 -21.21 10.85
CA ALA A 271 1.97 -21.33 12.24
C ALA A 271 0.45 -21.50 12.41
N PHE A 272 -0.36 -20.70 11.70
CA PHE A 272 -1.81 -20.85 11.73
C PHE A 272 -2.30 -22.15 11.09
N ASP A 273 -1.75 -22.52 9.93
CA ASP A 273 -2.09 -23.77 9.24
C ASP A 273 -1.82 -24.99 10.13
N ASN A 274 -0.67 -25.01 10.82
CA ASN A 274 -0.29 -26.07 11.76
C ASN A 274 -1.21 -26.10 12.98
N ALA A 275 -1.42 -24.95 13.63
CA ALA A 275 -2.21 -24.85 14.85
C ALA A 275 -3.68 -25.25 14.63
N LEU A 276 -4.22 -24.85 13.48
CA LEU A 276 -5.60 -25.08 13.06
C LEU A 276 -5.78 -26.34 12.19
N ARG A 277 -4.71 -27.15 12.03
CA ARG A 277 -4.72 -28.46 11.34
C ARG A 277 -5.32 -28.41 9.93
N HIS A 278 -5.10 -27.30 9.22
CA HIS A 278 -5.68 -27.02 7.90
C HIS A 278 -7.21 -27.01 7.84
N GLU A 279 -7.92 -26.98 8.98
CA GLU A 279 -9.38 -26.82 9.01
C GLU A 279 -9.80 -25.41 8.56
N TYR A 280 -8.89 -24.44 8.75
CA TYR A 280 -9.07 -23.05 8.36
C TYR A 280 -7.91 -22.62 7.47
N ALA A 281 -8.22 -22.10 6.29
CA ALA A 281 -7.22 -21.53 5.39
C ALA A 281 -6.81 -20.12 5.82
N SER A 282 -5.54 -19.78 5.55
CA SER A 282 -5.00 -18.45 5.77
C SER A 282 -4.59 -17.80 4.45
N ASP A 283 -5.01 -16.55 4.22
CA ASP A 283 -4.59 -15.73 3.07
C ASP A 283 -3.39 -14.86 3.44
N THR A 284 -2.37 -14.82 2.58
CA THR A 284 -1.16 -13.99 2.76
C THR A 284 -1.09 -12.81 1.78
N ASP A 285 -2.07 -12.65 0.91
CA ASP A 285 -2.20 -11.51 0.00
C ASP A 285 -3.58 -10.83 0.13
N PRO A 286 -4.02 -10.47 1.35
CA PRO A 286 -5.33 -9.87 1.54
C PRO A 286 -5.38 -8.43 1.07
N GLU A 287 -6.59 -7.97 0.73
CA GLU A 287 -6.86 -6.56 0.46
C GLU A 287 -6.50 -5.67 1.66
N LEU A 288 -6.90 -6.11 2.87
CA LEU A 288 -6.56 -5.47 4.14
C LEU A 288 -5.21 -6.00 4.65
N ASN A 289 -4.13 -5.50 4.06
CA ASN A 289 -2.77 -5.94 4.40
C ASN A 289 -2.13 -5.17 5.57
N GLY A 290 -2.88 -4.30 6.25
CA GLY A 290 -2.39 -3.46 7.33
C GLY A 290 -1.47 -2.31 6.91
N ALA A 291 -1.64 -1.75 5.71
CA ALA A 291 -1.02 -0.48 5.37
C ALA A 291 -1.92 0.38 4.47
N TRP A 292 -2.05 1.65 4.84
CA TRP A 292 -2.49 2.69 3.91
C TRP A 292 -1.42 2.97 2.87
N ARG A 293 -1.82 3.46 1.69
CA ARG A 293 -0.84 3.96 0.74
C ARG A 293 -0.22 5.23 1.28
N ARG A 294 1.05 5.46 0.96
CA ARG A 294 1.75 6.68 1.40
C ARG A 294 1.05 7.96 0.92
N SER A 295 0.38 7.91 -0.24
CA SER A 295 -0.42 9.00 -0.79
C SER A 295 -1.59 9.42 0.10
N ASP A 296 -2.09 8.50 0.92
CA ASP A 296 -3.30 8.73 1.72
C ASP A 296 -2.98 9.57 2.96
N GLY A 297 -1.69 9.74 3.28
CA GLY A 297 -1.23 10.58 4.40
C GLY A 297 -1.66 10.08 5.77
N ARG A 298 -2.02 8.80 5.88
CA ARG A 298 -2.47 8.13 7.10
C ARG A 298 -1.57 6.95 7.47
N TYR A 299 -1.60 6.57 8.74
CA TYR A 299 -0.98 5.37 9.29
C TYR A 299 -2.02 4.45 9.92
N THR A 300 -1.84 3.17 9.62
CA THR A 300 -2.35 2.07 10.46
C THR A 300 -1.53 1.98 11.76
N MET A 301 -2.00 1.21 12.74
CA MET A 301 -1.23 0.86 13.94
C MET A 301 0.04 0.09 13.56
N THR A 302 -0.08 -0.84 12.63
CA THR A 302 1.03 -1.61 12.07
C THR A 302 2.05 -0.69 11.38
N GLN A 303 1.62 0.30 10.59
CA GLN A 303 2.52 1.34 10.03
C GLN A 303 3.17 2.18 11.12
N SER A 304 2.42 2.64 12.12
CA SER A 304 2.96 3.39 13.25
C SER A 304 4.04 2.60 13.99
N SER A 305 3.79 1.30 14.24
CA SER A 305 4.74 0.42 14.92
C SER A 305 6.03 0.19 14.13
N ALA A 306 5.94 0.07 12.81
CA ALA A 306 7.10 -0.13 11.95
C ALA A 306 7.91 1.15 11.78
N VAL A 307 7.24 2.26 11.42
CA VAL A 307 7.91 3.52 11.07
C VAL A 307 8.48 4.21 12.31
N LEU A 308 7.73 4.25 13.41
CA LEU A 308 8.15 5.01 14.60
C LEU A 308 9.04 4.20 15.53
N PHE A 309 8.88 2.88 15.56
CA PHE A 309 9.50 2.01 16.56
C PHE A 309 10.31 0.84 15.98
N GLY A 310 10.37 0.71 14.66
CA GLY A 310 11.19 -0.30 13.99
C GLY A 310 10.72 -1.75 14.23
N LYS A 311 9.46 -1.96 14.60
CA LYS A 311 8.88 -3.29 14.80
C LYS A 311 8.60 -3.99 13.47
N LEU A 312 8.48 -5.31 13.48
CA LEU A 312 8.02 -6.15 12.37
C LEU A 312 6.51 -6.41 12.53
N PRO A 313 5.62 -5.58 11.95
CA PRO A 313 4.19 -5.72 12.16
C PRO A 313 3.55 -6.78 11.27
N VAL A 314 2.52 -7.41 11.81
CA VAL A 314 1.57 -8.27 11.11
C VAL A 314 0.17 -7.83 11.53
N GLN A 315 -0.71 -7.57 10.56
CA GLN A 315 -2.14 -7.41 10.79
C GLN A 315 -2.82 -8.76 10.61
N LEU A 316 -3.62 -9.17 11.60
CA LEU A 316 -4.40 -10.41 11.56
C LEU A 316 -5.87 -10.07 11.43
N GLU A 317 -6.49 -10.33 10.28
CA GLU A 317 -7.95 -10.22 10.11
C GLU A 317 -8.58 -11.59 10.29
N ILE A 318 -9.17 -11.85 11.46
CA ILE A 318 -9.76 -13.16 11.76
C ILE A 318 -11.26 -13.10 11.50
N GLY A 319 -11.87 -14.03 10.79
CA GLY A 319 -13.33 -14.09 10.55
C GLY A 319 -14.14 -14.36 11.82
N TYR A 320 -15.36 -13.83 11.92
CA TYR A 320 -16.15 -13.86 13.15
C TYR A 320 -16.46 -15.28 13.65
N LYS A 321 -16.78 -16.23 12.76
CA LYS A 321 -16.98 -17.64 13.15
C LYS A 321 -15.74 -18.23 13.83
N LEU A 322 -14.56 -17.96 13.28
CA LEU A 322 -13.31 -18.45 13.84
C LEU A 322 -12.96 -17.73 15.14
N ARG A 323 -13.09 -16.40 15.23
CA ARG A 323 -12.88 -15.66 16.49
C ARG A 323 -13.70 -16.24 17.63
N LYS A 324 -14.96 -16.57 17.36
CA LYS A 324 -15.87 -17.20 18.32
C LYS A 324 -15.40 -18.60 18.74
N GLU A 325 -14.90 -19.40 17.79
CA GLU A 325 -14.39 -20.73 18.07
C GLU A 325 -13.10 -20.70 18.90
N LEU A 326 -12.20 -19.78 18.59
CA LEU A 326 -10.99 -19.50 19.38
C LEU A 326 -11.34 -19.10 20.82
N ALA A 327 -12.35 -18.24 20.98
CA ALA A 327 -12.82 -17.79 22.28
C ALA A 327 -13.51 -18.89 23.11
N ARG A 328 -14.14 -19.87 22.45
CA ARG A 328 -14.75 -21.03 23.11
C ARG A 328 -13.76 -22.10 23.52
N ASN A 329 -12.66 -22.21 22.77
CA ASN A 329 -11.67 -23.25 22.94
C ASN A 329 -10.26 -22.67 23.16
N PRO A 330 -10.06 -21.75 24.11
CA PRO A 330 -8.78 -21.06 24.27
C PRO A 330 -7.67 -22.03 24.67
N GLU A 331 -7.97 -22.97 25.56
CA GLU A 331 -7.06 -24.01 26.06
C GLU A 331 -6.54 -24.96 24.98
N THR A 332 -7.27 -25.11 23.87
CA THR A 332 -6.87 -26.01 22.78
C THR A 332 -6.41 -25.25 21.55
N LEU A 333 -7.24 -24.37 20.99
CA LEU A 333 -6.92 -23.68 19.73
C LEU A 333 -5.95 -22.51 19.94
N LEU A 334 -6.23 -21.61 20.88
CA LEU A 334 -5.36 -20.46 21.10
C LEU A 334 -4.00 -20.86 21.68
N ARG A 335 -3.93 -21.86 22.58
CA ARG A 335 -2.64 -22.39 23.06
C ARG A 335 -1.82 -23.04 21.95
N ARG A 336 -2.46 -23.74 21.00
CA ARG A 336 -1.77 -24.26 19.81
C ARG A 336 -1.25 -23.12 18.94
N ILE A 337 -2.06 -22.09 18.68
CA ILE A 337 -1.62 -20.91 17.93
C ILE A 337 -0.43 -20.24 18.64
N ALA A 338 -0.52 -19.99 19.93
CA ALA A 338 0.56 -19.39 20.72
C ALA A 338 1.85 -20.24 20.64
N LYS A 339 1.74 -21.57 20.75
CA LYS A 339 2.87 -22.48 20.59
C LYS A 339 3.53 -22.33 19.20
N GLU A 340 2.75 -22.36 18.12
CA GLU A 340 3.30 -22.22 16.77
C GLU A 340 3.85 -20.81 16.50
N LEU A 341 3.24 -19.76 17.08
CA LEU A 341 3.76 -18.39 16.99
C LEU A 341 5.07 -18.21 17.79
N LYS A 342 5.33 -19.00 18.83
CA LYS A 342 6.65 -19.03 19.50
C LYS A 342 7.75 -19.50 18.54
N GLU A 343 7.45 -20.43 17.64
CA GLU A 343 8.40 -20.83 16.59
C GLU A 343 8.66 -19.69 15.60
N VAL A 344 7.62 -18.90 15.24
CA VAL A 344 7.81 -17.68 14.44
C VAL A 344 8.75 -16.69 15.15
N GLN A 345 8.53 -16.46 16.45
CA GLN A 345 9.39 -15.60 17.29
C GLN A 345 10.83 -16.11 17.31
N ALA A 346 11.05 -17.42 17.51
CA ALA A 346 12.37 -18.04 17.52
C ALA A 346 13.09 -17.92 16.15
N ARG A 347 12.32 -17.87 15.06
CA ARG A 347 12.80 -17.74 13.68
C ARG A 347 12.86 -16.29 13.19
N LEU A 348 12.63 -15.29 14.05
CA LEU A 348 12.68 -13.89 13.64
C LEU A 348 14.02 -13.47 13.05
N ASN A 349 15.13 -14.08 13.50
CA ASN A 349 16.44 -13.86 12.89
C ASN A 349 16.43 -14.14 11.38
N GLU A 350 15.64 -15.11 10.89
CA GLU A 350 15.49 -15.36 9.43
C GLU A 350 14.86 -14.15 8.71
N VAL A 351 13.95 -13.45 9.37
CA VAL A 351 13.29 -12.25 8.84
C VAL A 351 14.21 -11.04 8.99
N GLU A 352 14.86 -10.87 10.14
CA GLU A 352 15.78 -9.77 10.41
C GLU A 352 17.03 -9.82 9.52
N LEU A 353 17.53 -11.03 9.20
CA LEU A 353 18.58 -11.19 8.19
C LEU A 353 18.15 -10.65 6.83
N LEU A 354 16.86 -10.76 6.48
CA LEU A 354 16.31 -10.16 5.26
C LEU A 354 16.10 -8.64 5.40
N CYS A 355 15.88 -8.14 6.62
CA CYS A 355 15.84 -6.69 6.92
C CYS A 355 17.25 -6.06 6.83
N GLY A 356 18.27 -6.77 7.35
CA GLY A 356 19.67 -6.35 7.42
C GLY A 356 20.49 -6.67 6.16
N ALA A 357 20.03 -7.59 5.30
CA ALA A 357 20.52 -7.70 3.93
C ALA A 357 20.27 -6.40 3.12
N ALA A 358 19.38 -5.53 3.61
CA ALA A 358 19.20 -4.15 3.18
C ALA A 358 20.11 -3.11 3.90
N GLY A 359 21.02 -3.52 4.80
CA GLY A 359 21.75 -2.59 5.68
C GLY A 359 22.92 -3.16 6.51
N GLY A 360 24.04 -3.55 5.91
CA GLY A 360 25.36 -3.76 6.56
C GLY A 360 26.37 -4.40 5.58
N ASN A 361 27.69 -4.25 5.62
CA ASN A 361 28.60 -3.71 6.63
C ASN A 361 29.93 -3.27 5.94
N ARG A 362 30.33 -2.00 6.08
CA ARG A 362 31.67 -1.49 5.73
C ARG A 362 32.29 -0.88 6.99
N GLN A 363 32.44 -1.68 8.05
CA GLN A 363 33.26 -1.31 9.20
C GLN A 363 34.73 -1.62 8.89
N SER A 364 35.47 -0.54 8.63
CA SER A 364 36.87 -0.30 9.04
C SER A 364 37.81 -1.51 9.09
N ARG A 365 38.34 -1.90 7.93
CA ARG A 365 39.74 -2.33 7.82
C ARG A 365 40.43 -1.46 6.78
N GLY A 366 41.17 -0.48 7.26
CA GLY A 366 41.90 0.47 6.42
C GLY A 366 42.86 1.30 7.26
N ALA A 367 43.74 0.62 8.00
CA ALA A 367 44.91 1.26 8.54
C ALA A 367 45.86 1.66 7.39
N GLY A 368 46.17 2.95 7.34
CA GLY A 368 47.46 3.48 6.91
C GLY A 368 47.92 3.20 5.48
N ARG A 369 47.79 4.21 4.61
CA ARG A 369 48.92 4.73 3.84
C ARG A 369 48.54 6.10 3.27
N GLY A 370 49.18 7.12 3.83
CA GLY A 370 49.16 8.46 3.26
C GLY A 370 49.93 8.50 1.95
N ALA A 371 49.37 9.23 0.99
CA ALA A 371 50.13 9.84 -0.08
C ALA A 371 49.50 11.22 -0.32
N GLN A 372 50.27 12.21 0.07
CA GLN A 372 50.09 13.63 -0.17
C GLN A 372 50.23 13.88 -1.68
N ALA A 373 49.27 14.59 -2.27
CA ALA A 373 49.46 15.21 -3.57
C ALA A 373 48.65 16.50 -3.60
N ASP A 374 49.37 17.61 -3.44
CA ASP A 374 48.93 18.95 -3.77
C ASP A 374 48.67 19.05 -5.29
N GLY A 375 47.62 19.76 -5.66
CA GLY A 375 47.20 19.92 -7.04
C GLY A 375 46.13 20.98 -7.18
N ASP A 376 46.61 22.23 -7.20
CA ASP A 376 45.92 23.46 -7.56
C ASP A 376 45.27 23.33 -8.95
N GLU A 377 43.97 23.53 -9.12
CA GLU A 377 43.40 23.79 -10.45
C GLU A 377 42.10 24.60 -10.42
N ARG A 378 42.10 25.62 -11.28
CA ARG A 378 41.17 26.74 -11.37
C ARG A 378 39.91 26.39 -12.16
N ASP A 379 38.86 27.15 -11.88
CA ASP A 379 37.59 27.22 -12.60
C ASP A 379 37.75 27.46 -14.12
N GLY A 380 37.02 26.68 -14.92
CA GLY A 380 36.75 26.98 -16.33
C GLY A 380 36.58 25.75 -17.22
N GLY A 381 35.41 25.10 -17.21
CA GLY A 381 35.10 24.05 -18.22
C GLY A 381 34.14 22.95 -17.78
N GLY A 382 32.99 23.28 -17.16
CA GLY A 382 32.08 22.28 -16.56
C GLY A 382 31.32 21.36 -17.54
N GLY A 383 31.40 21.58 -18.86
CA GLY A 383 30.68 20.77 -19.85
C GLY A 383 31.35 19.42 -20.15
N ASN A 384 32.66 19.40 -20.41
CA ASN A 384 33.36 18.20 -20.89
C ASN A 384 33.58 17.10 -19.83
N ALA A 385 33.58 17.45 -18.55
CA ALA A 385 33.79 16.49 -17.47
C ALA A 385 32.62 15.50 -17.32
N ILE A 386 31.38 15.96 -17.53
CA ILE A 386 30.17 15.11 -17.47
C ILE A 386 30.17 14.13 -18.65
N TRP A 387 30.52 14.60 -19.85
CA TRP A 387 30.62 13.78 -21.05
C TRP A 387 31.67 12.67 -20.92
N ASN A 388 32.86 13.00 -20.41
CA ASN A 388 33.91 12.00 -20.18
C ASN A 388 33.55 11.00 -19.07
N GLY A 389 32.81 11.42 -18.04
CA GLY A 389 32.29 10.53 -16.99
C GLY A 389 31.24 9.56 -17.53
N MET A 390 30.25 10.06 -18.28
CA MET A 390 29.18 9.23 -18.86
C MET A 390 29.70 8.28 -19.95
N ALA A 391 30.62 8.72 -20.82
CA ALA A 391 31.23 7.87 -21.84
C ALA A 391 32.09 6.74 -21.24
N ARG A 392 32.78 7.01 -20.12
CA ARG A 392 33.53 5.98 -19.38
C ARG A 392 32.61 4.97 -18.70
N LEU A 393 31.49 5.42 -18.11
CA LEU A 393 30.50 4.53 -17.50
C LEU A 393 29.76 3.67 -18.55
N GLY A 394 29.38 4.25 -19.69
CA GLY A 394 28.73 3.52 -20.78
C GLY A 394 29.58 2.37 -21.35
N ASN A 395 30.91 2.51 -21.38
CA ASN A 395 31.83 1.45 -21.82
C ASN A 395 32.19 0.44 -20.71
N PHE A 396 32.09 0.81 -19.43
CA PHE A 396 32.48 -0.06 -18.31
C PHE A 396 31.52 -1.24 -18.08
N PHE A 397 30.24 -1.11 -18.49
CA PHE A 397 29.22 -2.15 -18.29
C PHE A 397 29.03 -3.13 -19.47
N VAL A 398 29.76 -2.95 -20.59
CA VAL A 398 29.52 -3.70 -21.83
C VAL A 398 30.30 -5.03 -21.93
N THR A 399 31.23 -5.34 -21.01
CA THR A 399 32.16 -6.48 -21.17
C THR A 399 32.09 -7.58 -20.09
N GLY A 400 31.13 -7.53 -19.15
CA GLY A 400 31.01 -8.50 -18.06
C GLY A 400 29.96 -9.59 -18.30
N GLY A 401 30.26 -10.61 -19.10
CA GLY A 401 29.43 -11.83 -19.20
C GLY A 401 29.66 -12.76 -18.01
N GLY A 402 28.90 -12.59 -16.92
CA GLY A 402 28.92 -13.46 -15.74
C GLY A 402 27.62 -14.26 -15.59
N GLN A 403 27.72 -15.54 -15.24
CA GLN A 403 26.58 -16.42 -14.93
C GLN A 403 25.71 -15.84 -13.81
N HIS A 404 24.38 -15.94 -13.96
CA HIS A 404 23.39 -15.46 -12.99
C HIS A 404 23.53 -16.16 -11.64
N ASP A 405 23.99 -15.41 -10.64
CA ASP A 405 24.03 -15.79 -9.22
C ASP A 405 22.73 -15.32 -8.52
N PRO A 406 21.95 -16.19 -7.84
CA PRO A 406 20.71 -15.83 -7.15
C PRO A 406 20.87 -14.76 -6.03
N ASP A 407 22.10 -14.45 -5.60
CA ASP A 407 22.42 -13.50 -4.52
C ASP A 407 22.37 -12.01 -4.93
N VAL A 408 22.29 -11.69 -6.23
CA VAL A 408 22.22 -10.29 -6.77
C VAL A 408 20.96 -9.55 -6.31
N SER A 409 19.92 -10.30 -5.98
CA SER A 409 18.57 -9.78 -5.80
C SER A 409 18.33 -9.13 -4.43
N ALA A 410 19.12 -9.48 -3.40
CA ALA A 410 19.07 -8.86 -2.06
C ALA A 410 19.87 -7.54 -2.00
N GLY A 411 21.06 -7.49 -2.63
CA GLY A 411 21.87 -6.27 -2.75
C GLY A 411 21.20 -5.17 -3.59
N ARG A 412 20.32 -5.57 -4.53
CA ARG A 412 19.54 -4.65 -5.35
C ARG A 412 18.48 -3.87 -4.54
N GLN A 413 17.72 -4.54 -3.69
CA GLN A 413 16.62 -3.89 -2.95
C GLN A 413 17.12 -2.93 -1.85
N LYS A 414 18.28 -3.25 -1.26
CA LYS A 414 19.07 -2.39 -0.37
C LYS A 414 19.38 -1.01 -0.95
N LEU A 415 19.87 -1.01 -2.19
CA LEU A 415 20.33 0.20 -2.85
C LEU A 415 19.14 1.09 -3.19
N LEU A 416 18.04 0.48 -3.65
CA LEU A 416 16.76 1.13 -3.90
C LEU A 416 16.22 1.88 -2.68
N SER A 417 16.09 1.22 -1.53
CA SER A 417 15.55 1.82 -0.30
C SER A 417 16.39 2.99 0.21
N SER A 418 17.73 2.92 0.04
CA SER A 418 18.65 3.99 0.46
C SER A 418 18.61 5.23 -0.44
N MET A 419 18.17 5.08 -1.69
CA MET A 419 18.15 6.16 -2.69
C MET A 419 16.79 6.87 -2.77
N GLU A 420 15.70 6.23 -2.32
CA GLU A 420 14.34 6.80 -2.35
C GLU A 420 14.16 8.18 -1.71
N PRO A 421 14.81 8.54 -0.57
CA PRO A 421 14.74 9.91 -0.04
C PRO A 421 15.34 10.97 -0.98
N SER A 422 16.35 10.60 -1.77
CA SER A 422 16.99 11.47 -2.78
C SER A 422 16.23 11.50 -4.11
N LEU A 423 15.25 10.60 -4.30
CA LEU A 423 14.36 10.49 -5.46
C LEU A 423 13.00 11.17 -5.25
N GLY A 424 12.81 11.95 -4.18
CA GLY A 424 11.66 12.89 -4.08
C GLY A 424 11.79 14.03 -5.09
N ARG A 425 10.69 14.73 -5.45
CA ARG A 425 10.69 15.82 -6.46
C ARG A 425 11.74 16.91 -6.13
N THR A 426 12.97 16.75 -6.60
CA THR A 426 13.95 17.83 -6.64
C THR A 426 13.56 18.74 -7.79
N ARG A 427 12.78 19.78 -7.48
CA ARG A 427 12.54 20.90 -8.41
C ARG A 427 13.80 21.74 -8.65
N ASP A 428 14.84 21.54 -7.86
CA ASP A 428 16.12 22.23 -7.98
C ASP A 428 17.05 21.55 -9.00
N ALA A 429 17.25 22.22 -10.13
CA ALA A 429 18.19 21.80 -11.18
C ALA A 429 19.63 21.66 -10.69
N ARG A 430 20.03 22.38 -9.63
CA ARG A 430 21.37 22.28 -9.05
C ARG A 430 21.56 20.95 -8.32
N ALA A 431 20.60 20.54 -7.49
CA ALA A 431 20.62 19.25 -6.81
C ALA A 431 20.60 18.08 -7.80
N LEU A 432 19.79 18.21 -8.86
CA LEU A 432 19.75 17.28 -9.99
C LEU A 432 21.14 17.10 -10.62
N ARG A 433 21.80 18.20 -11.01
CA ARG A 433 23.13 18.17 -11.61
C ARG A 433 24.16 17.54 -10.68
N GLN A 434 24.08 17.79 -9.38
CA GLN A 434 25.02 17.20 -8.42
C GLN A 434 24.87 15.68 -8.33
N ASN A 435 23.64 15.16 -8.24
CA ASN A 435 23.40 13.72 -8.20
C ASN A 435 23.86 13.00 -9.48
N VAL A 436 23.72 13.66 -10.64
CA VAL A 436 24.23 13.16 -11.92
C VAL A 436 25.76 13.21 -11.99
N LYS A 437 26.38 14.30 -11.49
CA LYS A 437 27.84 14.41 -11.39
C LYS A 437 28.45 13.35 -10.48
N ASP A 438 27.78 13.03 -9.39
CA ASP A 438 28.21 11.98 -8.45
C ASP A 438 28.04 10.56 -9.03
N GLY A 439 27.43 10.42 -10.21
CA GLY A 439 27.19 9.13 -10.86
C GLY A 439 26.16 8.24 -10.14
N LYS A 440 25.42 8.80 -9.18
CA LYS A 440 24.40 8.05 -8.41
C LYS A 440 23.12 7.87 -9.21
N LEU A 441 22.70 8.94 -9.90
CA LEU A 441 21.52 8.95 -10.74
C LEU A 441 21.94 9.21 -12.17
N LEU A 442 21.40 8.42 -13.07
CA LEU A 442 21.65 8.55 -14.48
C LEU A 442 20.39 9.05 -15.20
N PRO A 443 20.49 10.15 -15.97
CA PRO A 443 19.37 10.71 -16.71
C PRO A 443 19.05 9.85 -17.94
N PHE A 444 17.82 9.37 -18.03
CA PHE A 444 17.30 8.66 -19.20
C PHE A 444 16.16 9.45 -19.84
N PHE A 445 16.25 9.70 -21.14
CA PHE A 445 15.16 10.26 -21.93
C PHE A 445 14.28 9.14 -22.47
N VAL A 446 13.00 9.14 -22.08
CA VAL A 446 12.01 8.14 -22.46
C VAL A 446 10.93 8.77 -23.34
N TYR A 447 10.68 8.15 -24.49
CA TYR A 447 9.85 8.72 -25.56
C TYR A 447 8.88 7.71 -26.20
N GLY A 448 8.90 6.44 -25.76
CA GLY A 448 8.04 5.37 -26.24
C GLY A 448 6.95 4.99 -25.23
N SER A 449 6.66 3.70 -25.12
CA SER A 449 5.61 3.18 -24.23
C SER A 449 5.94 3.23 -22.73
N ASN A 450 7.22 3.35 -22.37
CA ASN A 450 7.69 3.35 -20.98
C ASN A 450 7.44 4.71 -20.31
N ASN A 451 6.20 4.95 -19.89
CA ASN A 451 5.86 6.07 -19.00
C ASN A 451 6.44 5.84 -17.58
N VAL A 452 6.39 6.87 -16.74
CA VAL A 452 7.07 6.86 -15.43
C VAL A 452 6.52 5.78 -14.52
N GLU A 453 5.20 5.60 -14.52
CA GLU A 453 4.51 4.58 -13.73
C GLU A 453 4.88 3.16 -14.18
N GLN A 454 4.97 2.92 -15.49
CA GLN A 454 5.44 1.64 -16.01
C GLN A 454 6.91 1.38 -15.64
N LEU A 455 7.76 2.39 -15.70
CA LEU A 455 9.14 2.26 -15.29
C LEU A 455 9.27 2.00 -13.79
N ARG A 456 8.42 2.62 -12.95
CA ARG A 456 8.35 2.28 -11.51
C ARG A 456 8.04 0.81 -11.29
N LEU A 457 7.01 0.30 -11.96
CA LEU A 457 6.63 -1.10 -11.85
C LEU A 457 7.75 -2.05 -12.34
N LYS A 458 8.36 -1.74 -13.49
CA LYS A 458 9.41 -2.59 -14.08
C LYS A 458 10.73 -2.54 -13.32
N LEU A 459 11.08 -1.38 -12.75
CA LEU A 459 12.29 -1.19 -11.96
C LEU A 459 12.10 -1.45 -10.47
N GLU A 460 10.88 -1.84 -10.07
CA GLU A 460 10.49 -2.11 -8.68
C GLU A 460 10.75 -0.90 -7.75
N LEU A 461 10.49 0.30 -8.25
CA LEU A 461 10.67 1.57 -7.55
C LEU A 461 9.34 2.08 -7.02
N SER A 462 9.28 2.46 -5.74
CA SER A 462 8.08 3.12 -5.20
C SER A 462 7.98 4.58 -5.67
N VAL A 463 9.12 5.22 -5.93
CA VAL A 463 9.23 6.59 -6.44
C VAL A 463 10.23 6.65 -7.58
N LEU A 464 9.84 7.30 -8.67
CA LEU A 464 10.72 7.63 -9.80
C LEU A 464 10.45 9.08 -10.19
N ASN A 465 11.48 9.90 -10.07
CA ASN A 465 11.45 11.29 -10.50
C ASN A 465 11.43 11.39 -12.02
N PHE A 466 10.68 12.35 -12.52
CA PHE A 466 10.69 12.69 -13.93
C PHE A 466 10.53 14.20 -14.15
N HIS A 467 10.98 14.64 -15.32
CA HIS A 467 10.83 16.00 -15.81
C HIS A 467 10.38 15.97 -17.27
N ALA A 468 9.53 16.92 -17.67
CA ALA A 468 9.19 17.11 -19.06
C ALA A 468 10.45 17.48 -19.85
N ALA A 469 10.67 16.81 -20.98
CA ALA A 469 11.88 16.98 -21.76
C ALA A 469 11.61 16.96 -23.27
N VAL A 470 12.37 17.77 -24.00
CA VAL A 470 12.35 17.85 -25.46
C VAL A 470 13.72 17.42 -25.98
N LEU A 471 13.75 16.47 -26.90
CA LEU A 471 14.97 16.06 -27.59
C LEU A 471 15.05 16.77 -28.96
N PRO A 472 15.87 17.83 -29.11
CA PRO A 472 16.05 18.53 -30.39
C PRO A 472 16.84 17.69 -31.40
N ASN A 473 16.63 17.96 -32.68
CA ASN A 473 17.26 17.30 -33.83
C ASN A 473 16.97 15.80 -33.97
N TYR A 474 15.95 15.29 -33.28
CA TYR A 474 15.45 13.94 -33.44
C TYR A 474 13.95 13.96 -33.65
N VAL A 475 13.49 13.06 -34.52
CA VAL A 475 12.07 12.76 -34.70
C VAL A 475 11.78 11.33 -34.25
N ARG A 476 10.62 11.15 -33.61
CA ARG A 476 10.12 9.82 -33.27
C ARG A 476 9.68 9.11 -34.55
N VAL A 477 10.23 7.93 -34.75
CA VAL A 477 9.85 7.02 -35.85
C VAL A 477 9.38 5.71 -35.25
N PHE A 478 8.68 4.90 -36.03
CA PHE A 478 8.23 3.57 -35.61
C PHE A 478 8.88 2.51 -36.50
N GLY A 479 9.37 1.41 -35.94
CA GLY A 479 10.04 0.38 -36.72
C GLY A 479 10.29 -0.97 -36.04
N GLY A 480 10.71 -1.90 -36.90
CA GLY A 480 10.97 -3.35 -36.86
C GLY A 480 10.10 -4.21 -35.96
N PRO A 481 10.51 -5.46 -35.66
CA PRO A 481 9.65 -6.37 -34.91
C PRO A 481 9.73 -6.12 -33.40
N ASN A 482 8.62 -5.74 -32.78
CA ASN A 482 8.44 -5.74 -31.34
C ASN A 482 7.50 -6.89 -30.94
N LYS A 483 8.02 -7.87 -30.19
CA LYS A 483 7.21 -9.02 -29.75
C LYS A 483 6.36 -8.71 -28.52
N SER A 484 6.81 -7.82 -27.63
CA SER A 484 6.11 -7.54 -26.39
C SER A 484 4.82 -6.74 -26.59
N TRP A 485 4.61 -6.19 -27.79
CA TRP A 485 3.39 -5.48 -28.15
C TRP A 485 2.65 -6.16 -29.30
N SER A 486 3.13 -7.32 -29.75
CA SER A 486 2.42 -8.13 -30.74
C SER A 486 1.31 -8.90 -30.02
N VAL A 487 0.15 -8.28 -29.95
CA VAL A 487 -1.04 -8.93 -29.42
C VAL A 487 -1.36 -10.17 -30.27
N GLY A 488 -1.36 -11.35 -29.65
CA GLY A 488 -1.74 -12.60 -30.29
C GLY A 488 -0.70 -13.13 -31.28
N GLY A 489 0.51 -13.47 -30.79
CA GLY A 489 1.65 -14.03 -31.56
C GLY A 489 1.37 -15.29 -32.41
N ARG A 490 0.10 -15.67 -32.60
CA ARG A 490 -0.42 -16.76 -33.43
C ARG A 490 -1.01 -16.30 -34.78
N LEU A 491 -1.19 -15.00 -35.03
CA LEU A 491 -1.57 -14.54 -36.37
C LEU A 491 -0.38 -14.79 -37.32
N GLY A 492 -0.55 -15.72 -38.27
CA GLY A 492 0.47 -16.30 -39.16
C GLY A 492 1.28 -15.36 -40.06
N SER A 493 1.29 -14.05 -39.82
CA SER A 493 2.17 -13.06 -40.44
C SER A 493 3.53 -12.89 -39.72
N GLY A 494 3.84 -13.77 -38.76
CA GLY A 494 5.08 -13.72 -37.99
C GLY A 494 5.10 -12.65 -36.89
N GLY A 495 3.94 -12.06 -36.54
CA GLY A 495 3.76 -11.26 -35.32
C GLY A 495 4.65 -10.03 -35.19
N ARG A 496 5.11 -9.45 -36.29
CA ARG A 496 6.05 -8.31 -36.25
C ARG A 496 5.27 -6.99 -36.27
N VAL A 497 5.21 -6.31 -35.13
CA VAL A 497 4.62 -4.97 -35.01
C VAL A 497 5.70 -3.93 -34.75
N SER A 498 5.50 -2.69 -35.22
CA SER A 498 6.47 -1.62 -35.05
C SER A 498 6.38 -0.94 -33.69
N SER A 499 7.52 -0.60 -33.09
CA SER A 499 7.63 0.20 -31.86
C SER A 499 8.45 1.48 -32.08
N ALA A 500 8.41 2.42 -31.14
CA ALA A 500 9.10 3.70 -31.26
C ALA A 500 10.63 3.52 -31.33
N SER A 501 11.25 4.38 -32.11
CA SER A 501 12.69 4.62 -32.22
C SER A 501 12.93 6.12 -32.48
N LEU A 502 14.20 6.53 -32.58
CA LEU A 502 14.62 7.88 -32.92
C LEU A 502 15.34 7.89 -34.27
N HIS A 503 15.04 8.91 -35.08
CA HIS A 503 15.79 9.23 -36.29
C HIS A 503 16.31 10.67 -36.19
N GLU A 504 17.57 10.87 -36.57
CA GLU A 504 18.17 12.20 -36.58
C GLU A 504 17.58 13.01 -37.72
N GLN A 505 17.05 14.19 -37.40
CA GLN A 505 16.46 15.09 -38.37
C GLN A 505 16.64 16.51 -37.86
N GLN A 506 17.40 17.33 -38.60
CA GLN A 506 17.59 18.74 -38.28
C GLN A 506 16.25 19.46 -38.18
N ASN A 507 16.13 20.37 -37.21
CA ASN A 507 14.93 21.16 -36.93
C ASN A 507 13.69 20.33 -36.55
N ALA A 508 13.85 19.04 -36.23
CA ALA A 508 12.81 18.25 -35.58
C ALA A 508 13.01 18.24 -34.06
N SER A 509 11.95 17.90 -33.32
CA SER A 509 12.01 17.68 -31.88
C SER A 509 11.11 16.53 -31.47
N THR A 510 11.57 15.73 -30.52
CA THR A 510 10.78 14.64 -29.92
C THR A 510 10.44 14.98 -28.48
N LEU A 511 9.16 14.95 -28.13
CA LEU A 511 8.69 15.11 -26.75
C LEU A 511 8.87 13.80 -25.96
N GLY A 512 9.19 13.91 -24.68
CA GLY A 512 9.29 12.76 -23.78
C GLY A 512 9.50 13.19 -22.34
N SER A 513 9.95 12.26 -21.50
CA SER A 513 10.27 12.51 -20.10
C SER A 513 11.74 12.22 -19.88
N MET A 514 12.43 13.07 -19.12
CA MET A 514 13.67 12.67 -18.48
C MET A 514 13.33 11.99 -17.17
N VAL A 515 13.76 10.75 -16.98
CA VAL A 515 13.69 10.03 -15.70
C VAL A 515 15.09 9.87 -15.12
N LEU A 516 15.17 9.83 -13.80
CA LEU A 516 16.44 9.63 -13.09
C LEU A 516 16.50 8.20 -12.58
N VAL A 517 17.32 7.40 -13.21
CA VAL A 517 17.47 5.98 -12.90
C VAL A 517 18.72 5.82 -12.04
N PRO A 518 18.60 5.20 -10.85
CA PRO A 518 19.78 4.83 -10.07
C PRO A 518 20.77 4.00 -10.88
N ALA A 519 22.06 4.30 -10.79
CA ALA A 519 23.09 3.72 -11.66
C ALA A 519 23.11 2.17 -11.61
N GLU A 520 22.77 1.58 -10.47
CA GLU A 520 22.68 0.13 -10.30
C GLU A 520 21.52 -0.54 -11.04
N LEU A 521 20.47 0.20 -11.39
CA LEU A 521 19.29 -0.34 -12.07
C LEU A 521 19.40 -0.24 -13.59
N VAL A 522 20.44 0.42 -14.08
CA VAL A 522 20.70 0.59 -15.50
C VAL A 522 20.79 -0.75 -16.21
N GLN A 523 21.42 -1.74 -15.57
CA GLN A 523 21.51 -3.09 -16.13
C GLN A 523 20.13 -3.75 -16.29
N MET A 524 19.23 -3.56 -15.33
CA MET A 524 17.85 -4.03 -15.46
C MET A 524 17.12 -3.31 -16.60
N LEU A 525 17.35 -2.01 -16.74
CA LEU A 525 16.79 -1.24 -17.85
C LEU A 525 17.35 -1.72 -19.20
N HIS A 526 18.63 -2.09 -19.28
CA HIS A 526 19.22 -2.74 -20.46
C HIS A 526 18.50 -4.04 -20.80
N GLU A 527 18.22 -4.89 -19.80
CA GLU A 527 17.49 -6.16 -19.99
C GLU A 527 16.06 -5.92 -20.47
N ILE A 528 15.36 -4.94 -19.90
CA ILE A 528 14.00 -4.56 -20.28
C ILE A 528 13.94 -4.08 -21.75
N GLU A 529 14.91 -3.28 -22.16
CA GLU A 529 14.96 -2.70 -23.51
C GLU A 529 15.63 -3.63 -24.52
N GLY A 530 16.21 -4.76 -24.08
CA GLY A 530 16.99 -5.64 -24.92
C GLY A 530 18.21 -4.93 -25.49
N HIS A 531 19.01 -4.26 -24.67
CA HIS A 531 20.29 -3.68 -25.10
C HIS A 531 21.37 -4.79 -25.19
N PRO A 532 22.23 -4.82 -26.24
CA PRO A 532 22.35 -3.86 -27.36
C PRO A 532 21.47 -4.13 -28.59
N SER A 533 20.65 -5.18 -28.58
CA SER A 533 19.74 -5.49 -29.69
C SER A 533 18.40 -6.06 -29.17
N PRO A 534 17.26 -5.43 -29.50
CA PRO A 534 17.08 -4.55 -30.67
C PRO A 534 17.41 -3.07 -30.45
N TYR A 535 17.76 -2.63 -29.24
CA TYR A 535 18.03 -1.22 -28.93
C TYR A 535 19.48 -0.96 -28.53
N GLN A 536 20.10 0.05 -29.15
CA GLN A 536 21.39 0.59 -28.73
C GLN A 536 21.20 1.80 -27.81
N LEU A 537 22.05 1.90 -26.80
CA LEU A 537 22.14 3.07 -25.95
C LEU A 537 22.86 4.19 -26.70
N ILE A 538 22.31 5.39 -26.69
CA ILE A 538 22.95 6.60 -27.24
C ILE A 538 22.92 7.71 -26.19
N LEU A 539 23.89 8.62 -26.27
CA LEU A 539 23.89 9.86 -25.51
C LEU A 539 23.27 10.97 -26.36
N VAL A 540 22.43 11.79 -25.74
CA VAL A 540 21.70 12.88 -26.38
C VAL A 540 21.68 14.11 -25.49
N ASP A 541 21.58 15.29 -26.09
CA ASP A 541 21.30 16.53 -25.38
C ASP A 541 19.80 16.83 -25.41
N ILE A 542 19.14 16.78 -24.25
CA ILE A 542 17.74 17.13 -24.10
C ILE A 542 17.58 18.54 -23.54
N ARG A 543 16.41 19.14 -23.75
CA ARG A 543 15.99 20.40 -23.14
C ARG A 543 14.92 20.13 -22.10
N LEU A 544 15.20 20.46 -20.84
CA LEU A 544 14.21 20.34 -19.77
C LEU A 544 13.19 21.48 -19.85
N GLN A 545 11.92 21.15 -19.67
CA GLN A 545 10.83 22.12 -19.63
C GLN A 545 10.24 22.13 -18.21
N TYR A 546 10.37 23.28 -17.55
CA TYR A 546 9.83 23.49 -16.20
C TYR A 546 8.47 24.17 -16.30
N GLU A 547 7.52 23.74 -15.46
CA GLU A 547 6.22 24.39 -15.32
C GLU A 547 6.42 25.90 -15.08
N ASN A 548 5.87 26.72 -15.97
CA ASN A 548 5.90 28.19 -15.93
C ASN A 548 7.26 28.87 -16.21
N SER A 549 8.25 28.14 -16.73
CA SER A 549 9.52 28.73 -17.16
C SER A 549 9.62 28.82 -18.67
N THR A 550 9.99 29.99 -19.18
CA THR A 550 10.45 30.16 -20.57
C THR A 550 11.89 29.69 -20.76
N CYS A 551 12.63 29.48 -19.67
CA CYS A 551 14.00 28.98 -19.71
C CYS A 551 14.01 27.46 -19.90
N SER A 552 14.58 27.01 -21.02
CA SER A 552 14.92 25.61 -21.28
C SER A 552 16.41 25.39 -21.08
N GLU A 553 16.77 24.44 -20.24
CA GLU A 553 18.17 24.10 -19.97
C GLU A 553 18.58 22.86 -20.78
N SER A 554 19.74 22.91 -21.44
CA SER A 554 20.33 21.72 -22.08
C SER A 554 20.91 20.78 -21.03
N PHE A 555 20.59 19.50 -21.14
CA PHE A 555 20.99 18.47 -20.18
C PHE A 555 21.38 17.19 -20.92
N PRO A 556 22.57 16.60 -20.66
CA PRO A 556 22.95 15.35 -21.28
C PRO A 556 22.14 14.20 -20.68
N ALA A 557 21.60 13.33 -21.53
CA ALA A 557 20.83 12.16 -21.14
C ALA A 557 21.19 10.94 -21.99
N MET A 558 20.95 9.76 -21.44
CA MET A 558 20.96 8.52 -22.21
C MET A 558 19.58 8.23 -22.78
N THR A 559 19.52 7.55 -23.90
CA THR A 559 18.26 7.02 -24.42
C THR A 559 18.52 5.78 -25.27
N TYR A 560 17.47 5.00 -25.51
CA TYR A 560 17.53 3.82 -26.35
C TYR A 560 17.08 4.17 -27.76
N LYS A 561 17.91 3.91 -28.76
CA LYS A 561 17.59 4.02 -30.18
C LYS A 561 17.64 2.64 -30.80
N ARG A 562 16.71 2.30 -31.68
CA ARG A 562 16.66 0.97 -32.27
C ARG A 562 17.78 0.78 -33.28
N VAL A 563 18.45 -0.38 -33.26
CA VAL A 563 19.56 -0.72 -34.17
C VAL A 563 19.05 -0.89 -35.60
N THR A 564 17.96 -1.63 -35.76
CA THR A 564 17.28 -1.79 -37.05
C THR A 564 15.98 -0.98 -37.06
N ALA A 565 15.94 -0.03 -37.98
CA ALA A 565 14.84 0.92 -38.13
C ALA A 565 14.01 0.61 -39.40
N GLU A 566 13.99 -0.63 -39.89
CA GLU A 566 13.10 -1.00 -40.99
C GLU A 566 11.66 -1.01 -40.48
N PHE A 567 10.73 -0.31 -41.12
CA PHE A 567 9.31 -0.35 -40.74
C PHE A 567 8.74 -1.75 -40.96
N VAL A 568 8.17 -2.38 -39.92
CA VAL A 568 7.57 -3.71 -40.03
C VAL A 568 6.17 -3.72 -39.46
N GLY A 569 5.19 -4.08 -40.29
CA GLY A 569 3.79 -4.24 -39.89
C GLY A 569 3.11 -2.92 -39.47
N LYS A 570 1.98 -3.02 -38.75
CA LYS A 570 1.30 -1.86 -38.15
C LYS A 570 1.92 -1.50 -36.80
N VAL A 571 1.75 -0.24 -36.37
CA VAL A 571 1.98 0.12 -34.96
C VAL A 571 0.71 -0.24 -34.18
N PRO A 572 0.77 -1.06 -33.12
CA PRO A 572 -0.42 -1.46 -32.37
C PRO A 572 -1.05 -0.25 -31.69
N GLN A 573 -2.37 -0.19 -31.66
CA GLN A 573 -3.05 0.93 -31.03
C GLN A 573 -2.78 1.00 -29.52
N ALA A 574 -2.66 -0.14 -28.83
CA ALA A 574 -2.27 -0.19 -27.42
C ALA A 574 -0.89 0.44 -27.17
N TYR A 575 0.06 0.25 -28.10
CA TYR A 575 1.37 0.87 -28.04
C TYR A 575 1.30 2.39 -28.24
N LEU A 576 0.45 2.84 -29.16
CA LEU A 576 0.20 4.27 -29.39
C LEU A 576 -0.45 4.92 -28.17
N CYS A 577 -1.45 4.29 -27.53
CA CYS A 577 -2.02 4.73 -26.26
C CYS A 577 -0.95 4.85 -25.16
N ALA A 578 -0.06 3.85 -25.06
CA ALA A 578 1.05 3.91 -24.10
C ALA A 578 2.02 5.06 -24.37
N THR A 579 2.38 5.25 -25.63
CA THR A 579 3.27 6.35 -26.06
C THR A 579 2.63 7.71 -25.83
N LEU A 580 1.32 7.86 -26.09
CA LEU A 580 0.59 9.09 -25.86
C LEU A 580 0.57 9.41 -24.38
N ARG A 581 0.34 8.40 -23.53
CA ARG A 581 0.36 8.58 -22.08
C ARG A 581 1.72 9.06 -21.56
N THR A 582 2.83 8.55 -22.10
CA THR A 582 4.18 9.08 -21.79
C THR A 582 4.28 10.57 -22.12
N ILE A 583 3.75 11.01 -23.26
CA ILE A 583 3.74 12.43 -23.63
C ILE A 583 2.84 13.22 -22.67
N LYS A 584 1.59 12.79 -22.48
CA LYS A 584 0.60 13.50 -21.66
C LYS A 584 0.99 13.63 -20.19
N GLU A 585 1.78 12.68 -19.67
CA GLU A 585 2.32 12.75 -18.31
C GLU A 585 3.30 13.92 -18.12
N SER A 586 4.10 14.23 -19.14
CA SER A 586 5.03 15.37 -19.13
C SER A 586 4.44 16.65 -19.73
N PHE A 587 3.49 16.50 -20.66
CA PHE A 587 2.90 17.58 -21.43
C PHE A 587 1.37 17.43 -21.49
N PRO A 588 0.67 17.73 -20.40
CA PRO A 588 -0.78 17.50 -20.30
C PRO A 588 -1.61 18.32 -21.29
N ASN A 589 -1.05 19.41 -21.83
CA ASN A 589 -1.72 20.29 -22.80
C ASN A 589 -1.48 19.89 -24.26
N GLU A 590 -0.59 18.92 -24.53
CA GLU A 590 -0.37 18.47 -25.90
C GLU A 590 -1.63 17.79 -26.45
N PRO A 591 -1.90 17.94 -27.76
CA PRO A 591 -3.04 17.31 -28.40
C PRO A 591 -2.95 15.79 -28.27
N GLU A 592 -4.11 15.13 -28.24
CA GLU A 592 -4.25 13.67 -28.16
C GLU A 592 -3.88 12.98 -29.49
N THR A 593 -2.70 13.29 -30.03
CA THR A 593 -2.25 12.85 -31.34
C THR A 593 -0.80 12.37 -31.32
N ILE A 594 -0.47 11.44 -32.20
CA ILE A 594 0.90 10.96 -32.45
C ILE A 594 1.15 11.00 -33.95
N LEU A 595 2.23 11.65 -34.35
CA LEU A 595 2.73 11.53 -35.72
C LEU A 595 3.47 10.20 -35.88
N ILE A 596 2.88 9.28 -36.63
CA ILE A 596 3.50 8.01 -37.02
C ILE A 596 4.36 8.26 -38.25
N ILE A 597 5.68 8.20 -38.06
CA ILE A 597 6.64 8.23 -39.16
C ILE A 597 7.23 6.84 -39.32
N LYS A 598 7.06 6.25 -40.50
CA LYS A 598 7.65 4.93 -40.80
C LYS A 598 9.16 5.06 -40.86
N ALA A 599 9.85 4.24 -40.08
CA ALA A 599 11.30 4.25 -40.09
C ALA A 599 11.86 3.74 -41.45
N GLY A 600 12.97 4.35 -41.91
CA GLY A 600 13.56 4.12 -43.24
C GLY A 600 13.06 5.06 -44.35
N VAL A 601 11.98 5.80 -44.14
CA VAL A 601 11.38 6.72 -45.15
C VAL A 601 11.08 8.11 -44.57
N CYS A 602 11.92 8.59 -43.64
CA CYS A 602 11.64 9.81 -42.86
C CYS A 602 11.61 11.10 -43.70
N SER A 603 12.31 11.11 -44.83
CA SER A 603 12.34 12.20 -45.80
C SER A 603 11.10 12.27 -46.68
N ASP A 604 10.28 11.22 -46.74
CA ASP A 604 9.06 11.17 -47.54
C ASP A 604 7.86 11.69 -46.71
N PRO A 605 7.25 12.83 -47.08
CA PRO A 605 6.08 13.35 -46.38
C PRO A 605 4.90 12.38 -46.40
N SER A 606 4.77 11.54 -47.42
CA SER A 606 3.69 10.55 -47.54
C SER A 606 3.81 9.40 -46.54
N ALA A 607 5.00 9.22 -45.96
CA ALA A 607 5.24 8.23 -44.90
C ALA A 607 4.79 8.69 -43.50
N ARG A 608 4.20 9.89 -43.39
CA ARG A 608 3.70 10.47 -42.15
C ARG A 608 2.19 10.27 -42.04
N ASN A 609 1.77 9.58 -40.98
CA ASN A 609 0.36 9.41 -40.65
C ASN A 609 0.08 10.00 -39.28
N LEU A 610 -0.85 10.95 -39.18
CA LEU A 610 -1.28 11.49 -37.90
C LEU A 610 -2.32 10.58 -37.27
N TRP A 611 -1.92 9.86 -36.22
CA TRP A 611 -2.87 9.12 -35.40
C TRP A 611 -3.48 10.05 -34.35
N THR A 612 -4.80 10.09 -34.27
CA THR A 612 -5.53 10.77 -33.19
C THR A 612 -6.13 9.71 -32.29
N HIS A 613 -5.98 9.86 -30.97
CA HIS A 613 -6.55 8.92 -30.00
C HIS A 613 -8.06 8.77 -30.26
N PRO A 614 -8.58 7.57 -30.60
CA PRO A 614 -9.97 7.47 -31.06
C PRO A 614 -11.03 7.90 -30.05
N ALA A 615 -10.71 7.85 -28.75
CA ALA A 615 -11.59 8.37 -27.71
C ALA A 615 -11.94 9.86 -27.86
N VAL A 616 -11.12 10.66 -28.56
CA VAL A 616 -11.41 12.08 -28.83
C VAL A 616 -12.65 12.29 -29.69
N ARG A 617 -12.91 11.39 -30.65
CA ARG A 617 -14.04 11.52 -31.60
C ARG A 617 -15.17 10.55 -31.31
N GLY A 618 -14.85 9.34 -30.87
CA GLY A 618 -15.82 8.24 -30.74
C GLY A 618 -15.94 7.65 -29.34
N GLY A 619 -15.26 8.21 -28.33
CA GLY A 619 -15.15 7.61 -26.99
C GLY A 619 -14.34 6.31 -26.99
N PHE A 620 -14.17 5.69 -25.81
CA PHE A 620 -13.31 4.50 -25.67
C PHE A 620 -13.82 3.27 -26.43
N LYS A 621 -15.11 3.23 -26.80
CA LYS A 621 -15.69 2.17 -27.66
C LYS A 621 -15.07 2.09 -29.06
N SER A 622 -14.39 3.14 -29.51
CA SER A 622 -13.73 3.21 -30.81
C SER A 622 -12.30 2.66 -30.82
N LEU A 623 -11.80 2.21 -29.66
CA LEU A 623 -10.51 1.53 -29.56
C LEU A 623 -10.62 0.06 -29.98
N GLU A 624 -9.57 -0.47 -30.61
CA GLU A 624 -9.29 -1.91 -30.65
C GLU A 624 -9.25 -2.41 -29.21
N LEU A 625 -9.81 -3.60 -28.95
CA LEU A 625 -9.93 -4.11 -27.58
C LEU A 625 -8.61 -4.14 -26.79
N PRO A 626 -7.45 -4.51 -27.35
CA PRO A 626 -6.18 -4.46 -26.61
C PRO A 626 -5.82 -3.04 -26.14
N ALA A 627 -6.13 -2.02 -26.95
CA ALA A 627 -5.92 -0.62 -26.57
C ALA A 627 -6.92 -0.18 -25.49
N PHE A 628 -8.17 -0.64 -25.57
CA PHE A 628 -9.15 -0.42 -24.51
C PHE A 628 -8.73 -1.06 -23.18
N LEU A 629 -8.29 -2.33 -23.19
CA LEU A 629 -7.78 -3.03 -22.01
C LEU A 629 -6.52 -2.36 -21.45
N TYR A 630 -5.66 -1.81 -22.31
CA TYR A 630 -4.56 -0.94 -21.86
C TYR A 630 -5.07 0.28 -21.08
N GLU A 631 -6.05 1.01 -21.61
CA GLU A 631 -6.62 2.19 -20.96
C GLU A 631 -7.29 1.85 -19.61
N VAL A 632 -7.96 0.69 -19.53
CA VAL A 632 -8.51 0.13 -18.27
C VAL A 632 -7.37 -0.17 -17.29
N GLY A 633 -6.41 -1.01 -17.67
CA GLY A 633 -5.34 -1.45 -16.78
C GLY A 633 -4.43 -0.33 -16.29
N ALA A 634 -4.26 0.71 -17.10
CA ALA A 634 -3.48 1.88 -16.74
C ALA A 634 -4.25 2.89 -15.85
N ARG A 635 -5.57 2.75 -15.70
CA ARG A 635 -6.41 3.53 -14.76
C ARG A 635 -6.80 2.75 -13.51
N LYS A 636 -6.61 1.43 -13.52
CA LYS A 636 -6.86 0.56 -12.36
C LYS A 636 -5.90 0.88 -11.22
N GLU A 637 -6.36 0.65 -10.00
CA GLU A 637 -5.53 0.66 -8.80
C GLU A 637 -5.59 -0.71 -8.08
N PRO A 638 -4.45 -1.42 -7.91
CA PRO A 638 -3.14 -1.12 -8.49
C PRO A 638 -3.14 -1.27 -10.02
N LYS A 639 -2.25 -0.50 -10.68
CA LYS A 639 -2.08 -0.53 -12.14
C LYS A 639 -1.50 -1.86 -12.61
N TRP A 640 -1.83 -2.23 -13.84
CA TRP A 640 -1.26 -3.43 -14.48
C TRP A 640 0.21 -3.25 -14.85
N ALA A 641 0.98 -4.36 -14.82
CA ALA A 641 2.35 -4.40 -15.29
C ALA A 641 2.39 -4.62 -16.81
N MET A 642 2.32 -3.52 -17.58
CA MET A 642 2.26 -3.57 -19.04
C MET A 642 3.65 -3.81 -19.70
N PRO A 643 3.70 -4.49 -20.87
CA PRO A 643 2.59 -5.11 -21.60
C PRO A 643 2.23 -6.53 -21.12
N LYS A 644 3.02 -7.13 -20.21
CA LYS A 644 2.87 -8.51 -19.73
C LYS A 644 1.43 -8.84 -19.33
N THR A 645 0.79 -8.01 -18.51
CA THR A 645 -0.58 -8.26 -18.06
C THR A 645 -1.61 -8.18 -19.20
N ILE A 646 -1.42 -7.31 -20.21
CA ILE A 646 -2.32 -7.27 -21.37
C ILE A 646 -2.22 -8.57 -22.15
N ASP A 647 -1.01 -9.04 -22.42
CA ASP A 647 -0.79 -10.30 -23.14
C ASP A 647 -1.42 -11.47 -22.37
N GLU A 648 -1.23 -11.54 -21.05
CA GLU A 648 -1.88 -12.53 -20.19
C GLU A 648 -3.40 -12.47 -20.26
N VAL A 649 -4.01 -11.28 -20.25
CA VAL A 649 -5.47 -11.11 -20.36
C VAL A 649 -5.95 -11.56 -21.74
N ILE A 650 -5.24 -11.21 -22.80
CA ILE A 650 -5.62 -11.55 -24.17
C ILE A 650 -5.48 -13.05 -24.42
N ASP A 651 -4.35 -13.65 -24.05
CA ASP A 651 -4.13 -15.10 -24.14
C ASP A 651 -5.16 -15.89 -23.33
N LYS A 652 -5.55 -15.34 -22.16
CA LYS A 652 -6.59 -15.91 -21.31
C LYS A 652 -7.96 -15.91 -21.98
N LEU A 653 -8.32 -14.83 -22.67
CA LEU A 653 -9.56 -14.70 -23.45
C LEU A 653 -9.54 -15.60 -24.70
N ASP A 654 -8.43 -15.60 -25.45
CA ASP A 654 -8.24 -16.52 -26.58
C ASP A 654 -8.37 -17.99 -26.14
N GLY A 655 -7.83 -18.32 -24.97
CA GLY A 655 -7.90 -19.67 -24.38
C GLY A 655 -9.31 -20.17 -24.05
N ILE A 656 -10.31 -19.28 -23.94
CA ILE A 656 -11.73 -19.64 -23.80
C ILE A 656 -12.51 -19.55 -25.13
N GLY A 657 -11.80 -19.42 -26.25
CA GLY A 657 -12.39 -19.26 -27.58
C GLY A 657 -13.06 -17.91 -27.78
N TRP A 658 -12.73 -16.91 -26.96
CA TRP A 658 -13.25 -15.54 -27.10
C TRP A 658 -12.15 -14.66 -27.70
N SER A 659 -12.13 -14.53 -29.03
CA SER A 659 -11.06 -13.85 -29.79
C SER A 659 -11.05 -12.34 -29.59
N PRO A 660 -10.14 -11.74 -28.78
CA PRO A 660 -10.17 -10.32 -28.46
C PRO A 660 -9.94 -9.41 -29.68
N LEU A 661 -9.28 -9.94 -30.71
CA LEU A 661 -8.94 -9.18 -31.92
C LEU A 661 -10.13 -9.00 -32.88
N GLU A 662 -11.17 -9.82 -32.73
CA GLU A 662 -12.39 -9.78 -33.54
C GLU A 662 -13.56 -9.09 -32.80
N LYS A 663 -13.32 -8.64 -31.57
CA LYS A 663 -14.35 -8.13 -30.67
C LYS A 663 -14.13 -6.66 -30.35
N SER A 664 -15.23 -5.93 -30.21
CA SER A 664 -15.20 -4.54 -29.77
C SER A 664 -15.16 -4.44 -28.24
N PRO A 665 -14.75 -3.28 -27.69
CA PRO A 665 -14.87 -2.99 -26.27
C PRO A 665 -16.29 -3.17 -25.70
N SER A 666 -17.33 -2.82 -26.47
CA SER A 666 -18.71 -3.02 -26.05
C SER A 666 -19.05 -4.51 -25.95
N GLN A 667 -18.68 -5.31 -26.96
CA GLN A 667 -18.89 -6.77 -26.91
C GLN A 667 -18.17 -7.42 -25.73
N PHE A 668 -16.97 -6.93 -25.37
CA PHE A 668 -16.26 -7.42 -24.18
C PHE A 668 -17.08 -7.23 -22.90
N VAL A 669 -17.71 -6.07 -22.73
CA VAL A 669 -18.53 -5.77 -21.56
C VAL A 669 -19.86 -6.51 -21.59
N ASP A 670 -20.50 -6.62 -22.76
CA ASP A 670 -21.76 -7.34 -22.93
C ASP A 670 -21.58 -8.85 -22.66
N ASP A 671 -20.45 -9.43 -23.11
CA ASP A 671 -20.13 -10.85 -22.94
C ASP A 671 -19.49 -11.16 -21.58
N ILE A 672 -19.28 -10.19 -20.68
CA ILE A 672 -18.39 -10.36 -19.51
C ILE A 672 -18.80 -11.48 -18.56
N GLU A 673 -20.10 -11.69 -18.37
CA GLU A 673 -20.62 -12.79 -17.54
C GLU A 673 -20.37 -14.16 -18.18
N ALA A 674 -20.57 -14.26 -19.51
CA ALA A 674 -20.28 -15.48 -20.25
C ALA A 674 -18.77 -15.77 -20.29
N ILE A 675 -17.94 -14.73 -20.44
CA ILE A 675 -16.48 -14.82 -20.33
C ILE A 675 -16.10 -15.36 -18.95
N ASN A 676 -16.61 -14.75 -17.87
CA ASN A 676 -16.30 -15.16 -16.50
C ASN A 676 -16.79 -16.58 -16.18
N ALA A 677 -17.95 -16.99 -16.68
CA ALA A 677 -18.43 -18.36 -16.55
C ALA A 677 -17.46 -19.36 -17.20
N ARG A 678 -17.06 -19.13 -18.46
CA ARG A 678 -16.09 -19.98 -19.17
C ARG A 678 -14.71 -20.01 -18.51
N LEU A 679 -14.26 -18.88 -17.95
CA LEU A 679 -13.02 -18.83 -17.19
C LEU A 679 -13.08 -19.74 -15.96
N ARG A 680 -14.18 -19.69 -15.21
CA ARG A 680 -14.42 -20.55 -14.05
C ARG A 680 -14.50 -22.04 -14.45
N GLU A 681 -15.17 -22.37 -15.54
CA GLU A 681 -15.23 -23.74 -16.09
C GLU A 681 -13.84 -24.30 -16.42
N GLN A 682 -12.91 -23.45 -16.87
CA GLN A 682 -11.51 -23.83 -17.13
C GLN A 682 -10.60 -23.73 -15.90
N GLY A 683 -11.14 -23.47 -14.70
CA GLY A 683 -10.35 -23.29 -13.47
C GLY A 683 -9.46 -22.04 -13.47
N LYS A 684 -9.75 -21.04 -14.33
CA LYS A 684 -9.05 -19.76 -14.39
C LYS A 684 -9.77 -18.72 -13.55
N SER A 685 -9.03 -17.75 -13.02
CA SER A 685 -9.61 -16.62 -12.28
C SER A 685 -10.59 -15.84 -13.15
N ALA A 686 -11.71 -15.39 -12.59
CA ALA A 686 -12.58 -14.45 -13.29
C ALA A 686 -11.89 -13.08 -13.48
N ILE A 687 -12.41 -12.27 -14.40
CA ILE A 687 -12.07 -10.85 -14.48
C ILE A 687 -12.73 -10.17 -13.28
N GLY A 688 -11.93 -9.52 -12.44
CA GLY A 688 -12.41 -8.93 -11.18
C GLY A 688 -13.33 -7.73 -11.39
N ASN A 689 -14.29 -7.55 -10.48
CA ASN A 689 -15.35 -6.52 -10.57
C ASN A 689 -14.80 -5.11 -10.82
N SER A 690 -13.73 -4.70 -10.13
CA SER A 690 -13.13 -3.37 -10.33
C SER A 690 -12.66 -3.13 -11.77
N THR A 691 -12.27 -4.18 -12.49
CA THR A 691 -11.90 -4.08 -13.92
C THR A 691 -13.14 -3.95 -14.81
N ILE A 692 -14.22 -4.63 -14.45
CA ILE A 692 -15.50 -4.60 -15.17
C ILE A 692 -16.15 -3.22 -15.03
N GLU A 693 -16.23 -2.71 -13.80
CA GLU A 693 -16.81 -1.38 -13.52
C GLU A 693 -16.04 -0.28 -14.24
N LEU A 694 -14.70 -0.30 -14.18
CA LEU A 694 -13.87 0.66 -14.90
C LEU A 694 -14.04 0.55 -16.42
N ALA A 695 -14.20 -0.66 -16.96
CA ALA A 695 -14.51 -0.85 -18.37
C ALA A 695 -15.89 -0.26 -18.74
N ARG A 696 -16.93 -0.53 -17.95
CA ARG A 696 -18.27 0.05 -18.14
C ARG A 696 -18.26 1.57 -18.09
N TYR A 697 -17.51 2.15 -17.14
CA TYR A 697 -17.31 3.59 -17.04
C TYR A 697 -16.70 4.20 -18.29
N LEU A 698 -15.59 3.64 -18.78
CA LEU A 698 -14.91 4.17 -19.97
C LEU A 698 -15.80 4.09 -21.21
N LEU A 699 -16.74 3.14 -21.26
CA LEU A 699 -17.74 3.02 -22.33
C LEU A 699 -18.96 3.93 -22.14
N GLY A 700 -19.06 4.65 -21.02
CA GLY A 700 -20.21 5.50 -20.70
C GLY A 700 -21.48 4.72 -20.37
N LEU A 701 -21.36 3.46 -19.95
CA LEU A 701 -22.50 2.60 -19.59
C LEU A 701 -22.95 2.82 -18.14
N GLU A 702 -22.04 3.26 -17.27
CA GLU A 702 -22.29 3.51 -15.86
C GLU A 702 -21.60 4.83 -15.45
N SER A 703 -22.25 5.60 -14.57
CA SER A 703 -21.57 6.68 -13.85
C SER A 703 -20.65 6.06 -12.81
N TYR A 704 -19.34 6.21 -13.00
CA TYR A 704 -18.38 5.71 -12.03
C TYR A 704 -18.29 6.73 -10.90
N GLU A 705 -19.15 6.53 -9.89
CA GLU A 705 -18.88 7.06 -8.56
C GLU A 705 -17.68 6.29 -8.05
N MET A 706 -16.49 6.79 -8.40
CA MET A 706 -15.31 6.41 -7.66
C MET A 706 -15.55 6.82 -6.21
N SER A 707 -15.91 5.85 -5.38
CA SER A 707 -15.36 5.79 -4.04
C SER A 707 -13.84 5.57 -4.14
N ILE A 708 -13.10 6.49 -4.80
CA ILE A 708 -11.69 6.66 -4.48
C ILE A 708 -11.73 7.12 -3.03
N PRO A 709 -11.22 6.34 -2.07
CA PRO A 709 -10.98 6.87 -0.75
C PRO A 709 -9.96 8.02 -0.92
N GLY A 710 -10.38 9.27 -0.70
CA GLY A 710 -9.44 10.39 -0.56
C GLY A 710 -9.32 11.42 -1.69
N ARG A 711 -10.26 11.56 -2.63
CA ARG A 711 -10.35 12.79 -3.47
C ARG A 711 -11.79 13.30 -3.57
N ARG A 712 -12.13 14.25 -2.71
CA ARG A 712 -13.08 15.33 -3.01
C ARG A 712 -12.30 16.61 -3.25
#